data_AF-A0A9Q0VIZ0-F1
#
_entry.id   AF-A0A9Q0VIZ0-F1
#
_cell.length_a   1.000
_cell.length_b   1.000
_cell.length_c   1.000
_cell.angle_alpha   90.00
_cell.angle_beta   90.00
_cell.angle_gamma   90.00
#
_symmetry.space_group_name_H-M   'P 1'
#
loop_
_entity.id
_entity.type
_entity.pdbx_description
1 polymer ?
#
loop_
_entity_poly.entity_id
_entity_poly.type
_entity_poly.pdbx_seq_one_letter_code
_entity_poly.pdbx_strand_id
1 'polypeptide(L)'
;MELVQGFPLLYQQFTALFKKNILLSSRNKSATFLQLFSSFFFMFLLFCIEKATESQTKTTTGFKTVRNPQPMWEPPIPPCEEKFYVREPCYDFVWSGNDSAVIANIVTAIRNNNPTRLIPPEKVRSFGTQDEVDAWFLSEPMQAPAALHFQVVSPTLITYGLQSNSTPIVRRGQYEDPTFKFQIPLQIAAEREIARSILGVPSFNWKVGLTEFAHPARPAFSALATVGPAFFLAFTMFGFVLQISNLVAEKELKLRQAMNMTGLYESTYWASWISWEGIITFISSLFLVLFGMMFQFDFFKKNNFGVLFFVFFLFQVNMMGFAFMLSTFISKASSGTTMGFSIFIIGFMTQIITIAGFPYKESISSFLRFIWSFFPPNLLAIAVKILSDASNTPEDLGISWKGRSKCPPDADDCAITINDVYTWLICLFFLWFVLAIYFDNIFPNASGVRKSPFYFMNRGYWTGKGGDKVEEGGICSCTSEIPQQDYITPDDEDVLEEENVVKNDLKEGTVHPDVAVQVRGLSKTYPGATQISCCKCKKTSAYHAVRGLWVNFTKDQLFCLLGPNGAGKTTTMNCLTGITPVTGGDALVYGHSVRSTIGMSGIRQIIGVCPQFDILWDALSGEEHLHLFASIKGLPPASIKSVAQESLAKVKLTESARVRSRSYSGGMRRRLSVAIALLGDPKLVILDEPTTGNGSNIKKACVGYYTERKERSCNCSNNSFNGRSRHSK
;
A
#
# COMPACT_ATOMS: atom_id res chain seq x y z
N MET A 1 14.00 42.90 2.95
CA MET A 1 14.18 41.79 3.91
C MET A 1 15.10 40.78 3.24
N GLU A 2 16.21 40.40 3.88
CA GLU A 2 17.10 39.37 3.31
C GLU A 2 16.50 37.98 3.54
N LEU A 3 16.49 37.16 2.49
CA LEU A 3 16.03 35.77 2.55
C LEU A 3 17.17 34.87 3.03
N VAL A 4 16.82 33.86 3.82
CA VAL A 4 17.74 32.80 4.25
C VAL A 4 18.15 31.97 3.03
N GLN A 5 19.44 31.65 2.90
CA GLN A 5 19.98 30.86 1.78
C GLN A 5 20.87 29.71 2.28
N GLY A 6 21.13 28.74 1.40
CA GLY A 6 22.07 27.63 1.68
C GLY A 6 21.53 26.59 2.66
N PHE A 7 22.42 26.04 3.49
CA PHE A 7 22.07 24.97 4.45
C PHE A 7 20.98 25.35 5.47
N PRO A 8 20.97 26.58 6.05
CA PRO A 8 19.88 27.02 6.93
C PRO A 8 18.51 27.01 6.23
N LEU A 9 18.44 27.38 4.94
CA LEU A 9 17.21 27.32 4.16
C LEU A 9 16.76 25.86 3.95
N LEU A 10 17.69 24.95 3.65
CA LEU A 10 17.40 23.52 3.49
C LEU A 10 16.77 22.94 4.77
N TYR A 11 17.36 23.22 5.93
CA TYR A 11 16.81 22.77 7.22
C TYR A 11 15.44 23.39 7.53
N GLN A 12 15.27 24.69 7.24
CA GLN A 12 14.00 25.38 7.42
C GLN A 12 12.90 24.78 6.52
N GLN A 13 13.19 24.54 5.24
CA GLN A 13 12.28 23.91 4.29
C GLN A 13 11.89 22.49 4.76
N PHE A 14 12.86 21.72 5.26
CA PHE A 14 12.62 20.36 5.75
C PHE A 14 11.69 20.38 6.96
N THR A 15 11.99 21.23 7.94
CA THR A 15 11.18 21.37 9.15
C THR A 15 9.75 21.81 8.82
N ALA A 16 9.57 22.72 7.87
CA ALA A 16 8.25 23.18 7.44
C ALA A 16 7.44 22.07 6.75
N LEU A 17 8.05 21.32 5.83
CA LEU A 17 7.39 20.20 5.14
C LEU A 17 7.11 19.03 6.08
N PHE A 18 8.01 18.75 7.03
CA PHE A 18 7.81 17.72 8.04
C PHE A 18 6.62 18.07 8.95
N LYS A 19 6.54 19.33 9.40
CA LYS A 19 5.40 19.83 10.17
C LYS A 19 4.10 19.79 9.36
N LYS A 20 4.16 20.10 8.05
CA LYS A 20 3.01 19.94 7.13
C LYS A 20 2.51 18.49 7.15
N ASN A 21 3.39 17.51 6.96
CA ASN A 21 3.02 16.09 6.94
C ASN A 21 2.37 15.65 8.27
N ILE A 22 2.92 16.08 9.41
CA ILE A 22 2.32 15.85 10.74
C ILE A 22 0.90 16.41 10.80
N LEU A 23 0.69 17.66 10.39
CA LEU A 23 -0.62 18.31 10.45
C LEU A 23 -1.64 17.61 9.54
N LEU A 24 -1.23 17.21 8.34
CA LEU A 24 -2.09 16.48 7.40
C LEU A 24 -2.53 15.14 7.99
N SER A 25 -1.60 14.36 8.55
CA SER A 25 -1.90 13.06 9.17
C SER A 25 -2.74 13.22 10.45
N SER A 26 -2.42 14.17 11.32
CA SER A 26 -3.18 14.44 12.56
C SER A 26 -4.64 14.84 12.29
N ARG A 27 -4.90 15.54 11.17
CA ARG A 27 -6.25 15.95 10.78
C ARG A 27 -7.02 14.86 10.04
N ASN A 28 -6.33 13.93 9.39
CA ASN A 28 -6.93 12.74 8.81
C ASN A 28 -6.92 11.57 9.81
N LYS A 29 -7.60 11.75 10.95
CA LYS A 29 -7.58 10.80 12.07
C LYS A 29 -7.99 9.40 11.67
N SER A 30 -9.01 9.25 10.81
CA SER A 30 -9.50 7.95 10.39
C SER A 30 -8.46 7.17 9.59
N ALA A 31 -7.78 7.81 8.63
CA ALA A 31 -6.75 7.15 7.84
C ALA A 31 -5.53 6.78 8.68
N THR A 32 -5.05 7.70 9.52
CA THR A 32 -3.90 7.47 10.40
C THR A 32 -4.20 6.39 11.45
N PHE A 33 -5.41 6.38 12.02
CA PHE A 33 -5.86 5.34 12.94
C PHE A 33 -5.90 3.97 12.23
N LEU A 34 -6.50 3.90 11.04
CA LEU A 34 -6.58 2.66 10.28
C LEU A 34 -5.18 2.16 9.88
N GLN A 35 -4.25 3.04 9.52
CA GLN A 35 -2.88 2.67 9.17
C GLN A 35 -2.06 2.11 10.36
N LEU A 36 -2.31 2.62 11.58
CA LEU A 36 -1.57 2.19 12.78
C LEU A 36 -2.24 1.01 13.52
N PHE A 37 -3.58 0.95 13.53
CA PHE A 37 -4.34 -0.01 14.33
C PHE A 37 -5.04 -1.09 13.51
N SER A 38 -4.91 -1.12 12.17
CA SER A 38 -5.45 -2.22 11.36
C SER A 38 -4.98 -3.58 11.86
N SER A 39 -3.70 -3.69 12.23
CA SER A 39 -3.10 -4.91 12.78
C SER A 39 -3.86 -5.43 14.01
N PHE A 40 -4.35 -4.56 14.90
CA PHE A 40 -5.13 -4.98 16.06
C PHE A 40 -6.41 -5.74 15.66
N PHE A 41 -7.19 -5.20 14.71
CA PHE A 41 -8.44 -5.81 14.28
C PHE A 41 -8.22 -7.17 13.60
N PHE A 42 -7.21 -7.28 12.73
CA PHE A 42 -6.87 -8.55 12.08
C PHE A 42 -6.32 -9.57 13.08
N MET A 43 -5.49 -9.14 14.03
CA MET A 43 -5.00 -10.01 15.10
C MET A 43 -6.12 -10.51 16.01
N PHE A 44 -7.09 -9.65 16.32
CA PHE A 44 -8.29 -10.06 17.07
C PHE A 44 -9.10 -11.11 16.30
N LEU A 45 -9.29 -10.93 14.99
CA LEU A 45 -9.99 -11.93 14.16
C LEU A 45 -9.22 -13.26 14.12
N LEU A 46 -7.89 -13.23 13.95
CA LEU A 46 -7.05 -14.43 14.03
C LEU A 46 -7.16 -15.11 15.40
N PHE A 47 -7.21 -14.34 16.47
CA PHE A 47 -7.36 -14.85 17.83
C PHE A 47 -8.70 -15.59 18.01
N CYS A 48 -9.80 -15.03 17.48
CA CYS A 48 -11.09 -15.71 17.48
C CYS A 48 -11.06 -17.03 16.71
N ILE A 49 -10.40 -17.08 15.55
CA ILE A 49 -10.28 -18.31 14.73
C ILE A 49 -9.43 -19.36 15.46
N GLU A 50 -8.30 -18.96 16.06
CA GLU A 50 -7.43 -19.86 16.79
C GLU A 50 -8.16 -20.44 18.02
N LYS A 51 -8.88 -19.62 18.79
CA LYS A 51 -9.68 -20.08 19.94
C LYS A 51 -10.82 -21.01 19.54
N ALA A 52 -11.45 -20.75 18.40
CA ALA A 52 -12.47 -21.65 17.86
C ALA A 52 -11.86 -23.02 17.50
N THR A 53 -10.68 -23.03 16.89
CA THR A 53 -9.97 -24.26 16.49
C THR A 53 -9.46 -25.06 17.70
N GLU A 54 -8.91 -24.37 18.71
CA GLU A 54 -8.49 -24.98 19.97
C GLU A 54 -9.67 -25.65 20.69
N SER A 55 -10.83 -24.98 20.73
CA SER A 55 -12.06 -25.54 21.29
C SER A 55 -12.50 -26.82 20.56
N GLN A 56 -12.39 -26.83 19.23
CA GLN A 56 -12.76 -27.98 18.40
C GLN A 56 -11.84 -29.20 18.59
N THR A 57 -10.54 -28.97 18.80
CA THR A 57 -9.52 -30.03 18.86
C THR A 57 -9.32 -30.59 20.27
N LYS A 58 -9.75 -29.87 21.32
CA LYS A 58 -9.52 -30.22 22.74
C LYS A 58 -10.04 -31.59 23.16
N THR A 59 -11.08 -32.14 22.53
CA THR A 59 -11.70 -33.41 22.92
C THR A 59 -11.05 -34.64 22.30
N THR A 60 -10.28 -34.49 21.21
CA THR A 60 -9.75 -35.61 20.44
C THR A 60 -8.37 -36.02 20.94
N THR A 61 -8.13 -37.32 21.16
CA THR A 61 -6.82 -37.83 21.62
C THR A 61 -5.73 -37.60 20.58
N GLY A 62 -6.05 -37.63 19.27
CA GLY A 62 -5.11 -37.40 18.17
C GLY A 62 -4.33 -36.07 18.18
N PHE A 63 -4.83 -35.04 18.87
CA PHE A 63 -4.14 -33.74 19.03
C PHE A 63 -3.48 -33.57 20.41
N LYS A 64 -3.42 -34.64 21.21
CA LYS A 64 -2.75 -34.67 22.52
C LYS A 64 -1.63 -35.70 22.48
N THR A 65 -0.58 -35.44 23.24
CA THR A 65 0.47 -36.43 23.47
C THR A 65 -0.04 -37.43 24.50
N VAL A 66 -0.31 -38.65 24.05
CA VAL A 66 -0.77 -39.75 24.92
C VAL A 66 0.43 -40.64 25.23
N ARG A 67 0.92 -40.58 26.47
CA ARG A 67 2.07 -41.38 26.92
C ARG A 67 1.69 -42.74 27.51
N ASN A 68 0.52 -42.84 28.13
CA ASN A 68 0.04 -44.06 28.78
C ASN A 68 -1.50 -44.21 28.61
N PRO A 69 -1.95 -44.74 27.47
CA PRO A 69 -3.38 -44.94 27.20
C PRO A 69 -3.97 -46.03 28.08
N GLN A 70 -5.20 -45.83 28.57
CA GLN A 70 -5.90 -46.80 29.42
C GLN A 70 -6.77 -47.75 28.59
N PRO A 71 -6.83 -49.05 28.94
CA PRO A 71 -7.67 -50.02 28.24
C PRO A 71 -9.17 -49.74 28.45
N MET A 72 -9.92 -49.74 27.35
CA MET A 72 -11.38 -49.82 27.37
C MET A 72 -11.81 -51.28 27.47
N TRP A 73 -12.55 -51.61 28.52
CA TRP A 73 -13.06 -52.95 28.79
C TRP A 73 -14.55 -53.05 28.48
N GLU A 74 -14.96 -54.11 27.78
CA GLU A 74 -16.38 -54.47 27.56
C GLU A 74 -17.28 -53.27 27.18
N PRO A 75 -17.00 -52.57 26.06
CA PRO A 75 -17.80 -51.41 25.70
C PRO A 75 -19.27 -51.83 25.45
N PRO A 76 -20.26 -51.10 26.01
CA PRO A 76 -21.67 -51.43 25.82
C PRO A 76 -22.13 -51.09 24.40
N ILE A 77 -23.15 -51.77 23.89
CA ILE A 77 -23.87 -51.33 22.70
C ILE A 77 -24.65 -50.07 23.07
N PRO A 78 -24.29 -48.87 22.55
CA PRO A 78 -24.96 -47.63 22.90
C PRO A 78 -26.36 -47.55 22.26
N PRO A 79 -27.28 -46.74 22.81
CA PRO A 79 -28.57 -46.50 22.17
C PRO A 79 -28.40 -45.79 20.82
N CYS A 80 -29.28 -46.09 19.85
CA CYS A 80 -29.20 -45.51 18.52
C CYS A 80 -29.28 -43.97 18.50
N GLU A 81 -29.91 -43.36 19.51
CA GLU A 81 -29.99 -41.90 19.71
C GLU A 81 -28.64 -41.22 19.95
N GLU A 82 -27.63 -41.98 20.42
CA GLU A 82 -26.28 -41.44 20.62
C GLU A 82 -25.48 -41.31 19.31
N LYS A 83 -25.96 -41.90 18.21
CA LYS A 83 -25.36 -41.73 16.89
C LYS A 83 -25.58 -40.30 16.41
N PHE A 84 -24.54 -39.65 15.90
CA PHE A 84 -24.60 -38.21 15.58
C PHE A 84 -25.67 -37.83 14.56
N TYR A 85 -25.96 -38.74 13.63
CA TYR A 85 -27.00 -38.60 12.62
C TYR A 85 -27.77 -39.93 12.57
N VAL A 86 -28.97 -39.92 13.14
CA VAL A 86 -29.89 -41.06 13.11
C VAL A 86 -31.28 -40.53 12.74
N ARG A 87 -32.04 -41.30 11.97
CA ARG A 87 -33.45 -41.00 11.67
C ARG A 87 -34.33 -41.76 12.65
N GLU A 88 -35.34 -41.08 13.18
CA GLU A 88 -36.36 -41.71 14.01
C GLU A 88 -37.49 -42.26 13.12
N PRO A 89 -38.02 -43.46 13.39
CA PRO A 89 -37.63 -44.36 14.50
C PRO A 89 -36.27 -45.03 14.26
N CYS A 90 -35.48 -45.19 15.33
CA CYS A 90 -34.15 -45.81 15.26
C CYS A 90 -34.04 -47.12 16.04
N TYR A 91 -33.14 -47.99 15.59
CA TYR A 91 -32.84 -49.30 16.17
C TYR A 91 -31.36 -49.37 16.57
N ASP A 92 -31.07 -49.97 17.73
CA ASP A 92 -29.72 -50.12 18.26
C ASP A 92 -28.87 -51.05 17.39
N PHE A 93 -29.49 -52.11 16.86
CA PHE A 93 -28.97 -52.93 15.78
C PHE A 93 -30.12 -53.69 15.11
N VAL A 94 -29.87 -54.20 13.90
CA VAL A 94 -30.81 -55.09 13.19
C VAL A 94 -30.17 -56.45 12.95
N TRP A 95 -30.94 -57.48 12.63
CA TRP A 95 -30.39 -58.80 12.38
C TRP A 95 -31.20 -59.65 11.41
N SER A 96 -30.54 -60.61 10.75
CA SER A 96 -31.17 -61.61 9.87
C SER A 96 -30.96 -63.04 10.37
N GLY A 97 -31.79 -63.98 9.91
CA GLY A 97 -31.82 -65.38 10.36
C GLY A 97 -32.92 -65.68 11.36
N ASN A 98 -34.03 -64.91 11.33
CA ASN A 98 -35.16 -65.05 12.24
C ASN A 98 -35.90 -66.39 12.14
N ASP A 99 -35.66 -67.14 11.07
CA ASP A 99 -36.25 -68.47 10.87
C ASP A 99 -35.72 -69.52 11.87
N SER A 100 -34.63 -69.21 12.60
CA SER A 100 -34.06 -70.10 13.62
C SER A 100 -34.36 -69.64 15.04
N ALA A 101 -35.04 -70.49 15.81
CA ALA A 101 -35.26 -70.27 17.25
C ALA A 101 -33.95 -70.16 18.05
N VAL A 102 -32.86 -70.80 17.59
CA VAL A 102 -31.54 -70.71 18.22
C VAL A 102 -30.99 -69.29 18.09
N ILE A 103 -31.09 -68.70 16.90
CA ILE A 103 -30.63 -67.33 16.64
C ILE A 103 -31.48 -66.32 17.44
N ALA A 104 -32.81 -66.51 17.47
CA ALA A 104 -33.70 -65.66 18.27
C ALA A 104 -33.35 -65.65 19.77
N ASN A 105 -32.96 -66.81 20.31
CA ASN A 105 -32.47 -66.93 21.70
C ASN A 105 -31.12 -66.21 21.91
N ILE A 106 -30.19 -66.33 20.97
CA ILE A 106 -28.89 -65.63 21.00
C ILE A 106 -29.11 -64.11 21.00
N VAL A 107 -29.95 -63.58 20.11
CA VAL A 107 -30.23 -62.14 20.04
C VAL A 107 -30.94 -61.65 21.30
N THR A 108 -31.84 -62.45 21.88
CA THR A 108 -32.47 -62.14 23.17
C THR A 108 -31.42 -62.08 24.28
N ALA A 109 -30.44 -62.98 24.28
CA ALA A 109 -29.33 -62.95 25.23
C ALA A 109 -28.40 -61.73 25.03
N ILE A 110 -28.13 -61.33 23.77
CA ILE A 110 -27.35 -60.11 23.46
C ILE A 110 -28.02 -58.89 24.10
N ARG A 111 -29.34 -58.78 23.96
CA ARG A 111 -30.12 -57.68 24.50
C ARG A 111 -30.14 -57.64 26.02
N ASN A 112 -30.28 -58.81 26.66
CA ASN A 112 -30.39 -58.92 28.12
C ASN A 112 -29.03 -58.82 28.83
N ASN A 113 -27.94 -59.17 28.15
CA ASN A 113 -26.59 -59.17 28.71
C ASN A 113 -25.74 -57.97 28.22
N ASN A 114 -26.36 -56.97 27.60
CA ASN A 114 -25.65 -55.77 27.19
C ASN A 114 -25.13 -55.02 28.45
N PRO A 115 -23.83 -54.69 28.53
CA PRO A 115 -23.30 -53.98 29.70
C PRO A 115 -24.02 -52.64 29.90
N THR A 116 -24.15 -52.19 31.14
CA THR A 116 -24.72 -50.89 31.55
C THR A 116 -26.22 -50.65 31.27
N ARG A 117 -26.83 -51.29 30.27
CA ARG A 117 -28.28 -51.19 29.98
C ARG A 117 -28.83 -52.42 29.28
N LEU A 118 -30.09 -52.75 29.56
CA LEU A 118 -30.87 -53.73 28.78
C LEU A 118 -31.34 -53.10 27.47
N ILE A 119 -31.28 -53.84 26.36
CA ILE A 119 -31.78 -53.37 25.05
C ILE A 119 -33.26 -53.77 24.89
N PRO A 120 -34.20 -52.81 24.81
CA PRO A 120 -35.63 -53.11 24.66
C PRO A 120 -35.95 -53.83 23.33
N PRO A 121 -37.03 -54.63 23.25
CA PRO A 121 -37.37 -55.37 22.04
C PRO A 121 -37.71 -54.45 20.87
N GLU A 122 -38.32 -53.29 21.14
CA GLU A 122 -38.62 -52.25 20.15
C GLU A 122 -37.38 -51.61 19.52
N LYS A 123 -36.20 -51.77 20.14
CA LYS A 123 -34.93 -51.22 19.65
C LYS A 123 -34.14 -52.19 18.78
N VAL A 124 -34.67 -53.37 18.48
CA VAL A 124 -34.03 -54.37 17.62
C VAL A 124 -35.02 -54.86 16.57
N ARG A 125 -34.61 -54.88 15.31
CA ARG A 125 -35.45 -55.34 14.19
C ARG A 125 -34.90 -56.61 13.57
N SER A 126 -35.77 -57.58 13.33
CA SER A 126 -35.44 -58.90 12.75
C SER A 126 -35.88 -58.99 11.28
N PHE A 127 -35.10 -59.72 10.49
CA PHE A 127 -35.37 -60.03 9.08
C PHE A 127 -35.13 -61.53 8.81
N GLY A 128 -35.68 -62.06 7.72
CA GLY A 128 -35.47 -63.45 7.34
C GLY A 128 -34.06 -63.64 6.78
N THR A 129 -33.72 -62.86 5.75
CA THR A 129 -32.47 -63.00 4.99
C THR A 129 -31.59 -61.76 5.03
N GLN A 130 -30.33 -61.89 4.61
CA GLN A 130 -29.41 -60.75 4.49
C GLN A 130 -29.89 -59.76 3.42
N ASP A 131 -30.40 -60.25 2.29
CA ASP A 131 -30.88 -59.40 1.18
C ASP A 131 -32.06 -58.49 1.60
N GLU A 132 -32.92 -58.96 2.52
CA GLU A 132 -33.99 -58.14 3.10
C GLU A 132 -33.46 -56.99 3.95
N VAL A 133 -32.39 -57.22 4.70
CA VAL A 133 -31.72 -56.18 5.50
C VAL A 133 -31.10 -55.13 4.57
N ASP A 134 -30.43 -55.58 3.51
CA ASP A 134 -29.82 -54.69 2.51
C ASP A 134 -30.86 -53.85 1.78
N ALA A 135 -31.97 -54.46 1.35
CA ALA A 135 -33.10 -53.76 0.74
C ALA A 135 -33.72 -52.73 1.71
N TRP A 136 -33.78 -53.05 3.01
CA TRP A 136 -34.26 -52.12 4.03
C TRP A 136 -33.29 -50.96 4.28
N PHE A 137 -31.99 -51.20 4.36
CA PHE A 137 -31.01 -50.11 4.48
C PHE A 137 -31.02 -49.15 3.28
N LEU A 138 -31.33 -49.66 2.09
CA LEU A 138 -31.49 -48.84 0.88
C LEU A 138 -32.77 -47.99 0.90
N SER A 139 -33.88 -48.51 1.45
CA SER A 139 -35.14 -47.76 1.53
C SER A 139 -35.20 -46.80 2.73
N GLU A 140 -34.58 -47.17 3.86
CA GLU A 140 -34.63 -46.46 5.13
C GLU A 140 -33.20 -46.17 5.66
N PRO A 141 -32.43 -45.29 4.98
CA PRO A 141 -31.04 -45.04 5.36
C PRO A 141 -30.95 -44.38 6.74
N MET A 142 -29.94 -44.75 7.52
CA MET A 142 -29.58 -44.13 8.80
C MET A 142 -30.56 -44.36 9.97
N GLN A 143 -31.36 -45.42 9.94
CA GLN A 143 -32.20 -45.83 11.09
C GLN A 143 -31.50 -46.80 12.07
N ALA A 144 -30.40 -47.45 11.67
CA ALA A 144 -29.60 -48.29 12.56
C ALA A 144 -28.09 -48.08 12.35
N PRO A 145 -27.24 -48.33 13.36
CA PRO A 145 -25.78 -48.21 13.24
C PRO A 145 -25.12 -49.43 12.60
N ALA A 146 -25.65 -50.63 12.83
CA ALA A 146 -25.10 -51.90 12.34
C ALA A 146 -26.16 -53.02 12.28
N ALA A 147 -25.84 -54.08 11.54
CA ALA A 147 -26.63 -55.29 11.39
C ALA A 147 -25.80 -56.56 11.64
N LEU A 148 -26.45 -57.60 12.18
CA LEU A 148 -25.89 -58.94 12.37
C LEU A 148 -26.58 -59.96 11.48
N HIS A 149 -25.83 -60.68 10.67
CA HIS A 149 -26.36 -61.71 9.78
C HIS A 149 -25.99 -63.08 10.31
N PHE A 150 -26.93 -63.81 10.88
CA PHE A 150 -26.65 -65.14 11.40
C PHE A 150 -27.05 -66.23 10.39
N GLN A 151 -26.26 -67.30 10.36
CA GLN A 151 -26.58 -68.51 9.61
C GLN A 151 -26.17 -69.73 10.43
N VAL A 152 -27.10 -70.65 10.65
CA VAL A 152 -26.83 -71.94 11.30
C VAL A 152 -26.42 -72.93 10.23
N VAL A 153 -25.15 -73.33 10.21
CA VAL A 153 -24.61 -74.31 9.25
C VAL A 153 -24.73 -75.73 9.82
N SER A 154 -24.53 -75.90 11.13
CA SER A 154 -24.75 -77.15 11.86
C SER A 154 -25.03 -76.87 13.35
N PRO A 155 -25.43 -77.85 14.17
CA PRO A 155 -25.68 -77.65 15.60
C PRO A 155 -24.47 -77.11 16.39
N THR A 156 -23.26 -77.28 15.86
CA THR A 156 -22.00 -76.83 16.47
C THR A 156 -21.32 -75.70 15.70
N LEU A 157 -21.88 -75.28 14.56
CA LEU A 157 -21.31 -74.24 13.70
C LEU A 157 -22.37 -73.18 13.37
N ILE A 158 -22.25 -72.05 14.06
CA ILE A 158 -23.00 -70.83 13.79
C ILE A 158 -22.03 -69.83 13.16
N THR A 159 -22.35 -69.35 11.96
CA THR A 159 -21.61 -68.27 11.31
C THR A 159 -22.38 -66.98 11.49
N TYR A 160 -21.67 -65.87 11.70
CA TYR A 160 -22.28 -64.54 11.70
C TYR A 160 -21.46 -63.57 10.85
N GLY A 161 -22.16 -62.69 10.14
CA GLY A 161 -21.60 -61.53 9.45
C GLY A 161 -21.98 -60.26 10.19
N LEU A 162 -21.07 -59.29 10.23
CA LEU A 162 -21.32 -57.97 10.82
C LEU A 162 -21.28 -56.93 9.71
N GLN A 163 -22.38 -56.23 9.51
CA GLN A 163 -22.51 -55.16 8.54
C GLN A 163 -22.67 -53.84 9.27
N SER A 164 -21.74 -52.91 9.11
CA SER A 164 -21.79 -51.60 9.74
C SER A 164 -21.47 -50.50 8.74
N ASN A 165 -21.92 -49.27 9.01
CA ASN A 165 -21.44 -48.11 8.27
C ASN A 165 -20.03 -47.76 8.74
N SER A 166 -19.02 -47.96 7.91
CA SER A 166 -17.61 -47.65 8.20
C SER A 166 -17.26 -46.17 8.06
N THR A 167 -18.21 -45.32 7.66
CA THR A 167 -17.97 -43.90 7.44
C THR A 167 -17.89 -43.17 8.79
N PRO A 168 -16.76 -42.56 9.16
CA PRO A 168 -16.66 -41.75 10.36
C PRO A 168 -17.48 -40.47 10.19
N ILE A 169 -18.16 -40.06 11.26
CA ILE A 169 -19.06 -38.91 11.21
C ILE A 169 -18.61 -37.84 12.21
N VAL A 170 -18.72 -36.56 11.83
CA VAL A 170 -18.26 -35.42 12.63
C VAL A 170 -19.43 -34.53 13.00
N ARG A 171 -19.58 -34.23 14.30
CA ARG A 171 -20.58 -33.28 14.81
C ARG A 171 -19.91 -32.32 15.78
N ARG A 172 -19.90 -31.02 15.44
CA ARG A 172 -19.34 -29.93 16.28
C ARG A 172 -17.91 -30.23 16.80
N GLY A 173 -17.06 -30.84 15.97
CA GLY A 173 -15.66 -31.15 16.34
C GLY A 173 -15.44 -32.50 17.02
N GLN A 174 -16.49 -33.18 17.44
CA GLN A 174 -16.39 -34.55 17.94
C GLN A 174 -16.44 -35.51 16.77
N TYR A 175 -15.56 -36.50 16.80
CA TYR A 175 -15.49 -37.59 15.83
C TYR A 175 -16.15 -38.82 16.42
N GLU A 176 -17.08 -39.39 15.67
CA GLU A 176 -17.69 -40.68 15.97
C GLU A 176 -17.01 -41.72 15.07
N ASP A 177 -16.18 -42.56 15.69
CA ASP A 177 -15.63 -43.75 15.03
C ASP A 177 -16.65 -44.88 15.14
N PRO A 178 -17.33 -45.25 14.04
CA PRO A 178 -18.37 -46.27 14.08
C PRO A 178 -17.82 -47.65 14.42
N THR A 179 -16.53 -47.90 14.18
CA THR A 179 -15.89 -49.17 14.49
C THR A 179 -15.82 -49.35 16.00
N PHE A 180 -15.18 -48.44 16.72
CA PHE A 180 -15.06 -48.57 18.18
C PHE A 180 -16.35 -48.30 18.93
N LYS A 181 -17.24 -47.44 18.39
CA LYS A 181 -18.48 -47.07 19.10
C LYS A 181 -19.63 -48.06 18.90
N PHE A 182 -19.73 -48.73 17.75
CA PHE A 182 -20.86 -49.64 17.46
C PHE A 182 -20.42 -51.03 17.00
N GLN A 183 -19.46 -51.12 16.08
CA GLN A 183 -19.05 -52.40 15.48
C GLN A 183 -18.42 -53.34 16.51
N ILE A 184 -17.41 -52.88 17.26
CA ILE A 184 -16.70 -53.70 18.23
C ILE A 184 -17.58 -54.12 19.42
N PRO A 185 -18.39 -53.23 20.05
CA PRO A 185 -19.36 -53.64 21.07
C PRO A 185 -20.31 -54.74 20.59
N LEU A 186 -20.84 -54.60 19.37
CA LEU A 186 -21.77 -55.56 18.80
C LEU A 186 -21.10 -56.90 18.45
N GLN A 187 -19.86 -56.85 17.95
CA GLN A 187 -19.04 -58.04 17.68
C GLN A 187 -18.77 -58.83 18.97
N ILE A 188 -18.28 -58.17 20.02
CA ILE A 188 -17.98 -58.81 21.31
C ILE A 188 -19.25 -59.44 21.91
N ALA A 189 -20.39 -58.73 21.83
CA ALA A 189 -21.66 -59.25 22.31
C ALA A 189 -22.12 -60.49 21.52
N ALA A 190 -22.01 -60.47 20.18
CA ALA A 190 -22.36 -61.61 19.34
C ALA A 190 -21.47 -62.83 19.62
N GLU A 191 -20.15 -62.66 19.64
CA GLU A 191 -19.19 -63.74 19.93
C GLU A 191 -19.42 -64.36 21.31
N ARG A 192 -19.67 -63.53 22.33
CA ARG A 192 -19.96 -63.98 23.70
C ARG A 192 -21.22 -64.84 23.77
N GLU A 193 -22.32 -64.39 23.16
CA GLU A 193 -23.59 -65.14 23.24
C GLU A 193 -23.62 -66.36 22.31
N ILE A 194 -22.95 -66.33 21.16
CA ILE A 194 -22.73 -67.53 20.34
C ILE A 194 -21.95 -68.58 21.15
N ALA A 195 -20.85 -68.18 21.81
CA ALA A 195 -20.05 -69.09 22.62
C ALA A 195 -20.86 -69.69 23.77
N ARG A 196 -21.67 -68.88 24.49
CA ARG A 196 -22.58 -69.37 25.54
C ARG A 196 -23.61 -70.36 25.01
N SER A 197 -24.18 -70.09 23.83
CA SER A 197 -25.18 -70.95 23.21
C SER A 197 -24.59 -72.29 22.78
N ILE A 198 -23.36 -72.32 22.24
CA ILE A 198 -22.71 -73.56 21.78
C ILE A 198 -22.18 -74.37 22.97
N LEU A 199 -21.59 -73.71 23.98
CA LEU A 199 -21.03 -74.38 25.15
C LEU A 199 -22.10 -74.84 26.15
N GLY A 200 -23.30 -74.26 26.10
CA GLY A 200 -24.37 -74.54 27.07
C GLY A 200 -24.06 -74.05 28.49
N VAL A 201 -23.08 -73.16 28.65
CA VAL A 201 -22.62 -72.61 29.94
C VAL A 201 -22.95 -71.11 30.00
N PRO A 202 -24.06 -70.68 30.63
CA PRO A 202 -24.46 -69.28 30.70
C PRO A 202 -23.45 -68.38 31.41
N SER A 203 -22.63 -68.94 32.31
CA SER A 203 -21.59 -68.23 33.06
C SER A 203 -20.28 -68.05 32.29
N PHE A 204 -20.17 -68.61 31.07
CA PHE A 204 -18.98 -68.42 30.24
C PHE A 204 -18.77 -66.93 29.97
N ASN A 205 -17.57 -66.42 30.26
CA ASN A 205 -17.21 -65.03 30.07
C ASN A 205 -15.73 -64.89 29.74
N TRP A 206 -15.39 -63.93 28.89
CA TRP A 206 -14.02 -63.57 28.52
C TRP A 206 -13.97 -62.06 28.33
N LYS A 207 -12.83 -61.44 28.69
CA LYS A 207 -12.68 -59.98 28.68
C LYS A 207 -11.69 -59.54 27.60
N VAL A 208 -12.06 -58.52 26.84
CA VAL A 208 -11.19 -57.84 25.88
C VAL A 208 -10.95 -56.42 26.33
N GLY A 209 -9.68 -56.01 26.35
CA GLY A 209 -9.27 -54.64 26.56
C GLY A 209 -8.73 -54.03 25.27
N LEU A 210 -9.31 -52.92 24.82
CA LEU A 210 -8.85 -52.18 23.65
C LEU A 210 -8.03 -50.97 24.10
N THR A 211 -6.80 -50.85 23.61
CA THR A 211 -5.89 -49.74 23.93
C THR A 211 -5.44 -49.07 22.64
N GLU A 212 -5.45 -47.73 22.62
CA GLU A 212 -4.73 -46.97 21.59
C GLU A 212 -3.21 -47.08 21.83
N PHE A 213 -2.40 -46.91 20.79
CA PHE A 213 -0.93 -46.84 20.96
C PHE A 213 -0.55 -45.50 21.61
N ALA A 214 0.54 -45.48 22.37
CA ALA A 214 1.15 -44.22 22.77
C ALA A 214 1.61 -43.45 21.53
N HIS A 215 1.19 -42.20 21.39
CA HIS A 215 1.49 -41.39 20.22
C HIS A 215 1.72 -39.91 20.58
N PRO A 216 2.58 -39.19 19.83
CA PRO A 216 2.73 -37.75 19.98
C PRO A 216 1.48 -37.01 19.48
N ALA A 217 1.28 -35.77 19.94
CA ALA A 217 0.25 -34.90 19.38
C ALA A 217 0.52 -34.65 17.90
N ARG A 218 -0.49 -34.84 17.04
CA ARG A 218 -0.40 -34.35 15.65
C ARG A 218 -0.53 -32.82 15.64
N PRO A 219 0.14 -32.12 14.73
CA PRO A 219 -0.04 -30.68 14.58
C PRO A 219 -1.52 -30.39 14.26
N ALA A 220 -2.17 -29.61 15.12
CA ALA A 220 -3.51 -29.12 14.85
C ALA A 220 -3.49 -28.13 13.67
N PHE A 221 -4.65 -27.91 13.05
CA PHE A 221 -4.80 -26.79 12.13
C PHE A 221 -4.43 -25.51 12.87
N SER A 222 -3.33 -24.87 12.47
CA SER A 222 -2.99 -23.53 12.96
C SER A 222 -3.56 -22.52 11.99
N ALA A 223 -4.49 -21.70 12.47
CA ALA A 223 -5.04 -20.61 11.67
C ALA A 223 -3.93 -19.61 11.34
N LEU A 224 -2.97 -19.44 12.26
CA LEU A 224 -1.83 -18.56 12.08
C LEU A 224 -0.85 -19.06 11.02
N ALA A 225 -0.55 -20.36 10.95
CA ALA A 225 0.33 -20.89 9.91
C ALA A 225 -0.33 -20.87 8.52
N THR A 226 -1.64 -21.14 8.46
CA THR A 226 -2.36 -21.31 7.19
C THR A 226 -2.89 -19.99 6.64
N VAL A 227 -3.56 -19.20 7.48
CA VAL A 227 -4.29 -17.98 7.11
C VAL A 227 -3.54 -16.72 7.55
N GLY A 228 -2.69 -16.83 8.57
CA GLY A 228 -1.86 -15.73 9.07
C GLY A 228 -1.03 -15.02 7.99
N PRO A 229 -0.35 -15.70 7.04
CA PRO A 229 0.40 -15.03 5.99
C PRO A 229 -0.45 -14.07 5.15
N ALA A 230 -1.68 -14.46 4.80
CA ALA A 230 -2.61 -13.62 4.04
C ALA A 230 -3.08 -12.41 4.84
N PHE A 231 -3.41 -12.62 6.11
CA PHE A 231 -3.74 -11.53 7.03
C PHE A 231 -2.54 -10.61 7.20
N PHE A 232 -1.33 -11.17 7.16
CA PHE A 232 -0.13 -10.41 7.33
C PHE A 232 0.17 -9.49 6.14
N LEU A 233 -0.07 -10.00 4.94
CA LEU A 233 -0.05 -9.19 3.74
C LEU A 233 -1.16 -8.12 3.78
N ALA A 234 -2.37 -8.47 4.21
CA ALA A 234 -3.49 -7.54 4.25
C ALA A 234 -3.20 -6.31 5.12
N PHE A 235 -2.75 -6.49 6.37
CA PHE A 235 -2.48 -5.34 7.24
C PHE A 235 -1.30 -4.50 6.72
N THR A 236 -0.21 -5.12 6.22
CA THR A 236 0.98 -4.38 5.74
C THR A 236 0.65 -3.53 4.52
N MET A 237 -0.27 -4.02 3.68
CA MET A 237 -0.66 -3.35 2.44
C MET A 237 -1.60 -2.15 2.65
N PHE A 238 -2.29 -2.04 3.78
CA PHE A 238 -3.12 -0.85 4.06
C PHE A 238 -2.30 0.44 4.05
N GLY A 239 -1.11 0.43 4.67
CA GLY A 239 -0.21 1.58 4.65
C GLY A 239 0.21 1.95 3.23
N PHE A 240 0.61 0.96 2.44
CA PHE A 240 1.01 1.13 1.04
C PHE A 240 -0.10 1.77 0.17
N VAL A 241 -1.35 1.30 0.27
CA VAL A 241 -2.48 1.82 -0.52
C VAL A 241 -2.78 3.29 -0.18
N LEU A 242 -2.66 3.67 1.10
CA LEU A 242 -2.85 5.07 1.52
C LEU A 242 -1.69 5.96 1.07
N GLN A 243 -0.46 5.47 1.16
CA GLN A 243 0.74 6.18 0.73
C GLN A 243 0.71 6.54 -0.76
N ILE A 244 0.43 5.56 -1.62
CA ILE A 244 0.37 5.79 -3.07
C ILE A 244 -0.74 6.80 -3.43
N SER A 245 -1.89 6.72 -2.76
CA SER A 245 -3.01 7.65 -2.96
C SER A 245 -2.65 9.09 -2.57
N ASN A 246 -2.03 9.29 -1.40
CA ASN A 246 -1.66 10.62 -0.92
C ASN A 246 -0.58 11.27 -1.78
N LEU A 247 0.39 10.49 -2.24
CA LEU A 247 1.47 10.97 -3.11
C LEU A 247 0.94 11.38 -4.48
N VAL A 248 0.06 10.56 -5.07
CA VAL A 248 -0.59 10.88 -6.33
C VAL A 248 -1.55 12.07 -6.17
N ALA A 249 -2.22 12.22 -5.03
CA ALA A 249 -3.07 13.39 -4.76
C ALA A 249 -2.26 14.70 -4.74
N GLU A 250 -1.06 14.72 -4.16
CA GLU A 250 -0.19 15.91 -4.16
C GLU A 250 0.29 16.26 -5.58
N LYS A 251 0.51 15.24 -6.42
CA LYS A 251 0.85 15.39 -7.85
C LYS A 251 -0.35 15.87 -8.68
N GLU A 252 -1.54 15.30 -8.46
CA GLU A 252 -2.78 15.66 -9.14
C GLU A 252 -3.14 17.13 -8.91
N LEU A 253 -2.97 17.60 -7.66
CA LEU A 253 -3.16 19.01 -7.28
C LEU A 253 -2.00 19.92 -7.68
N LYS A 254 -0.94 19.39 -8.31
CA LYS A 254 0.26 20.11 -8.75
C LYS A 254 0.97 20.90 -7.62
N LEU A 255 0.80 20.46 -6.37
CA LEU A 255 1.33 21.17 -5.19
C LEU A 255 2.85 21.13 -5.15
N ARG A 256 3.48 20.02 -5.55
CA ARG A 256 4.93 19.93 -5.70
C ARG A 256 5.48 20.97 -6.68
N GLN A 257 4.80 21.19 -7.80
CA GLN A 257 5.21 22.20 -8.79
C GLN A 257 5.12 23.61 -8.21
N ALA A 258 4.05 23.90 -7.45
CA ALA A 258 3.89 25.18 -6.76
C ALA A 258 5.01 25.46 -5.76
N MET A 259 5.43 24.45 -5.00
CA MET A 259 6.56 24.57 -4.08
C MET A 259 7.89 24.77 -4.84
N ASN A 260 8.09 24.08 -5.96
CA ASN A 260 9.29 24.26 -6.78
C ASN A 260 9.40 25.66 -7.38
N MET A 261 8.29 26.26 -7.82
CA MET A 261 8.25 27.65 -8.30
C MET A 261 8.60 28.67 -7.22
N THR A 262 8.36 28.35 -5.95
CA THR A 262 8.68 29.22 -4.81
C THR A 262 10.09 29.00 -4.27
N GLY A 263 10.88 28.13 -4.90
CA GLY A 263 12.29 27.90 -4.55
C GLY A 263 12.54 26.70 -3.62
N LEU A 264 11.62 25.72 -3.55
CA LEU A 264 11.85 24.49 -2.80
C LEU A 264 13.02 23.66 -3.39
N TYR A 265 13.89 23.16 -2.54
CA TYR A 265 14.86 22.13 -2.92
C TYR A 265 14.19 20.75 -3.04
N GLU A 266 14.38 20.09 -4.20
CA GLU A 266 13.85 18.74 -4.46
C GLU A 266 14.30 17.71 -3.40
N SER A 267 15.55 17.80 -2.93
CA SER A 267 16.07 16.90 -1.88
C SER A 267 15.26 16.99 -0.59
N THR A 268 14.82 18.20 -0.23
CA THR A 268 14.04 18.47 0.98
C THR A 268 12.63 17.88 0.88
N TYR A 269 12.04 17.92 -0.32
CA TYR A 269 10.75 17.29 -0.59
C TYR A 269 10.80 15.78 -0.31
N TRP A 270 11.76 15.09 -0.94
CA TRP A 270 11.93 13.65 -0.80
C TRP A 270 12.31 13.27 0.64
N ALA A 271 13.23 14.01 1.26
CA ALA A 271 13.61 13.75 2.65
C ALA A 271 12.42 13.88 3.61
N SER A 272 11.59 14.92 3.47
CA SER A 272 10.41 15.11 4.33
C SER A 272 9.40 13.97 4.19
N TRP A 273 9.17 13.48 2.98
CA TRP A 273 8.30 12.33 2.73
C TRP A 273 8.88 11.05 3.31
N ILE A 274 10.17 10.79 3.06
CA ILE A 274 10.87 9.60 3.56
C ILE A 274 10.86 9.55 5.09
N SER A 275 11.18 10.67 5.74
CA SER A 275 11.21 10.73 7.21
C SER A 275 9.83 10.51 7.83
N TRP A 276 8.78 11.15 7.30
CA TRP A 276 7.43 11.02 7.88
C TRP A 276 6.86 9.62 7.70
N GLU A 277 6.86 9.11 6.46
CA GLU A 277 6.34 7.77 6.17
C GLU A 277 7.20 6.67 6.81
N GLY A 278 8.51 6.89 6.96
CA GLY A 278 9.40 6.00 7.71
C GLY A 278 9.02 5.92 9.19
N ILE A 279 8.66 7.03 9.84
CA ILE A 279 8.19 7.05 11.23
C ILE A 279 6.86 6.29 11.36
N ILE A 280 5.90 6.54 10.48
CA ILE A 280 4.61 5.84 10.51
C ILE A 280 4.80 4.34 10.30
N THR A 281 5.67 3.95 9.37
CA THR A 281 6.05 2.55 9.11
C THR A 281 6.74 1.90 10.31
N PHE A 282 7.63 2.61 10.99
CA PHE A 282 8.28 2.15 12.21
C PHE A 282 7.25 1.88 13.32
N ILE A 283 6.32 2.81 13.55
CA ILE A 283 5.27 2.64 14.58
C ILE A 283 4.31 1.51 14.20
N SER A 284 3.89 1.43 12.94
CA SER A 284 2.97 0.39 12.45
C SER A 284 3.57 -1.02 12.60
N SER A 285 4.83 -1.22 12.19
CA SER A 285 5.55 -2.49 12.37
C SER A 285 5.78 -2.85 13.84
N LEU A 286 6.04 -1.86 14.70
CA LEU A 286 6.15 -2.07 16.14
C LEU A 286 4.80 -2.53 16.74
N PHE A 287 3.71 -1.83 16.41
CA PHE A 287 2.36 -2.17 16.90
C PHE A 287 1.92 -3.54 16.46
N LEU A 288 2.25 -3.95 15.23
CA LEU A 288 2.01 -5.31 14.81
C LEU A 288 2.61 -6.35 15.74
N VAL A 289 3.91 -6.23 16.05
CA VAL A 289 4.62 -7.25 16.84
C VAL A 289 4.09 -7.22 18.27
N LEU A 290 3.84 -6.03 18.81
CA LEU A 290 3.28 -5.86 20.16
C LEU A 290 1.86 -6.41 20.27
N PHE A 291 0.98 -6.18 19.30
CA PHE A 291 -0.37 -6.75 19.30
C PHE A 291 -0.33 -8.27 19.12
N GLY A 292 0.56 -8.79 18.27
CA GLY A 292 0.79 -10.23 18.15
C GLY A 292 1.21 -10.88 19.47
N MET A 293 2.11 -10.24 20.22
CA MET A 293 2.50 -10.67 21.57
C MET A 293 1.38 -10.50 22.61
N MET A 294 0.58 -9.44 22.51
CA MET A 294 -0.57 -9.18 23.39
C MET A 294 -1.61 -10.30 23.31
N PHE A 295 -1.91 -10.79 22.10
CA PHE A 295 -2.82 -11.93 21.88
C PHE A 295 -2.17 -13.30 22.14
N GLN A 296 -0.93 -13.32 22.61
CA GLN A 296 -0.24 -14.50 23.12
C GLN A 296 0.05 -15.61 22.09
N PHE A 297 0.10 -15.29 20.80
CA PHE A 297 0.40 -16.24 19.72
C PHE A 297 1.83 -16.81 19.79
N ASP A 298 1.97 -18.12 19.59
CA ASP A 298 3.26 -18.83 19.63
C ASP A 298 4.26 -18.30 18.59
N PHE A 299 3.80 -17.96 17.38
CA PHE A 299 4.61 -17.32 16.33
C PHE A 299 5.35 -16.08 16.83
N PHE A 300 4.68 -15.24 17.63
CA PHE A 300 5.26 -13.98 18.13
C PHE A 300 6.08 -14.17 19.40
N LYS A 301 5.78 -15.19 20.21
CA LYS A 301 6.48 -15.46 21.47
C LYS A 301 7.77 -16.27 21.30
N LYS A 302 7.73 -17.30 20.46
CA LYS A 302 8.87 -18.21 20.27
C LYS A 302 9.95 -17.56 19.41
N ASN A 303 9.56 -16.82 18.37
CA ASN A 303 10.51 -16.09 17.54
C ASN A 303 11.03 -14.82 18.24
N ASN A 304 12.28 -14.49 18.01
CA ASN A 304 12.89 -13.29 18.58
C ASN A 304 12.21 -11.99 18.09
N PHE A 305 11.93 -11.07 19.01
CA PHE A 305 11.30 -9.77 18.72
C PHE A 305 11.99 -9.01 17.57
N GLY A 306 13.33 -8.93 17.59
CA GLY A 306 14.09 -8.22 16.57
C GLY A 306 13.91 -8.84 15.18
N VAL A 307 13.90 -10.18 15.10
CA VAL A 307 13.72 -10.90 13.84
C VAL A 307 12.36 -10.56 13.22
N LEU A 308 11.29 -10.63 14.01
CA LEU A 308 9.93 -10.30 13.58
C LEU A 308 9.82 -8.82 13.17
N PHE A 309 10.33 -7.92 14.02
CA PHE A 309 10.29 -6.48 13.77
C PHE A 309 10.95 -6.12 12.43
N PHE A 310 12.18 -6.59 12.17
CA PHE A 310 12.88 -6.27 10.93
C PHE A 310 12.22 -6.88 9.69
N VAL A 311 11.61 -8.07 9.76
CA VAL A 311 10.86 -8.63 8.61
C VAL A 311 9.74 -7.69 8.20
N PHE A 312 8.87 -7.31 9.14
CA PHE A 312 7.72 -6.46 8.83
C PHE A 312 8.12 -5.01 8.53
N PHE A 313 9.09 -4.46 9.27
CA PHE A 313 9.58 -3.10 9.04
C PHE A 313 10.25 -2.95 7.67
N LEU A 314 11.21 -3.82 7.33
CA LEU A 314 11.91 -3.75 6.04
C LEU A 314 10.95 -4.02 4.87
N PHE A 315 9.96 -4.90 5.04
CA PHE A 315 8.93 -5.11 4.03
C PHE A 315 8.12 -3.83 3.77
N GLN A 316 7.64 -3.17 4.83
CA GLN A 316 6.86 -1.93 4.68
C GLN A 316 7.71 -0.78 4.08
N VAL A 317 8.99 -0.65 4.48
CA VAL A 317 9.92 0.31 3.87
C VAL A 317 10.15 0.00 2.40
N ASN A 318 10.30 -1.27 2.04
CA ASN A 318 10.42 -1.69 0.65
C ASN A 318 9.18 -1.33 -0.18
N MET A 319 7.98 -1.62 0.35
CA MET A 319 6.72 -1.25 -0.29
C MET A 319 6.54 0.26 -0.45
N MET A 320 7.06 1.06 0.48
CA MET A 320 7.11 2.51 0.36
C MET A 320 7.99 2.96 -0.82
N GLY A 321 9.18 2.37 -0.99
CA GLY A 321 10.01 2.61 -2.19
C GLY A 321 9.29 2.24 -3.49
N PHE A 322 8.60 1.10 -3.48
CA PHE A 322 7.76 0.65 -4.60
C PHE A 322 6.60 1.61 -4.89
N ALA A 323 5.98 2.19 -3.86
CA ALA A 323 4.92 3.20 -4.00
C ALA A 323 5.44 4.48 -4.68
N PHE A 324 6.64 4.95 -4.29
CA PHE A 324 7.28 6.10 -4.93
C PHE A 324 7.49 5.85 -6.42
N MET A 325 8.01 4.68 -6.79
CA MET A 325 8.21 4.30 -8.18
C MET A 325 6.89 4.25 -8.95
N LEU A 326 5.86 3.59 -8.42
CA LEU A 326 4.56 3.49 -9.11
C LEU A 326 3.86 4.85 -9.28
N SER A 327 4.01 5.76 -8.32
CA SER A 327 3.40 7.09 -8.37
C SER A 327 3.88 7.94 -9.55
N THR A 328 5.06 7.64 -10.13
CA THR A 328 5.55 8.36 -11.31
C THR A 328 4.66 8.11 -12.53
N PHE A 329 4.06 6.92 -12.63
CA PHE A 329 3.20 6.50 -13.75
C PHE A 329 1.73 6.88 -13.56
N ILE A 330 1.32 7.21 -12.34
CA ILE A 330 -0.09 7.47 -12.00
C ILE A 330 -0.33 8.98 -11.95
N SER A 331 -1.44 9.41 -12.55
CA SER A 331 -1.82 10.83 -12.63
C SER A 331 -3.03 11.21 -11.78
N LYS A 332 -3.87 10.24 -11.39
CA LYS A 332 -5.09 10.44 -10.59
C LYS A 332 -5.05 9.62 -9.31
N ALA A 333 -5.40 10.22 -8.17
CA ALA A 333 -5.33 9.56 -6.87
C ALA A 333 -6.24 8.32 -6.78
N SER A 334 -7.42 8.37 -7.41
CA SER A 334 -8.34 7.22 -7.49
C SER A 334 -7.75 6.04 -8.25
N SER A 335 -6.93 6.28 -9.27
CA SER A 335 -6.19 5.21 -9.96
C SER A 335 -5.09 4.62 -9.08
N GLY A 336 -4.54 5.42 -8.16
CA GLY A 336 -3.54 4.99 -7.17
C GLY A 336 -4.10 3.94 -6.22
N THR A 337 -5.30 4.17 -5.68
CA THR A 337 -5.96 3.20 -4.80
C THR A 337 -6.30 1.91 -5.55
N THR A 338 -6.85 1.99 -6.76
CA THR A 338 -7.14 0.81 -7.60
C THR A 338 -5.87 -0.01 -7.85
N MET A 339 -4.77 0.63 -8.26
CA MET A 339 -3.49 -0.04 -8.48
C MET A 339 -2.98 -0.70 -7.19
N GLY A 340 -3.10 -0.03 -6.05
CA GLY A 340 -2.73 -0.57 -4.75
C GLY A 340 -3.48 -1.86 -4.41
N PHE A 341 -4.80 -1.89 -4.63
CA PHE A 341 -5.61 -3.10 -4.44
C PHE A 341 -5.30 -4.20 -5.47
N SER A 342 -5.01 -3.84 -6.72
CA SER A 342 -4.57 -4.83 -7.72
C SER A 342 -3.26 -5.51 -7.31
N ILE A 343 -2.29 -4.75 -6.79
CA ILE A 343 -1.03 -5.29 -6.27
C ILE A 343 -1.28 -6.18 -5.05
N PHE A 344 -2.21 -5.80 -4.17
CA PHE A 344 -2.62 -6.65 -3.06
C PHE A 344 -3.22 -7.99 -3.53
N ILE A 345 -4.12 -7.97 -4.51
CA ILE A 345 -4.73 -9.21 -5.06
C ILE A 345 -3.66 -10.10 -5.70
N ILE A 346 -2.76 -9.52 -6.50
CA ILE A 346 -1.63 -10.26 -7.11
C ILE A 346 -0.71 -10.81 -6.01
N GLY A 347 -0.41 -10.00 -4.99
CA GLY A 347 0.32 -10.40 -3.79
C GLY A 347 -0.30 -11.60 -3.09
N PHE A 348 -1.60 -11.56 -2.87
CA PHE A 348 -2.34 -12.64 -2.22
C PHE A 348 -2.31 -13.93 -3.04
N MET A 349 -2.50 -13.85 -4.37
CA MET A 349 -2.43 -15.02 -5.26
C MET A 349 -1.02 -15.64 -5.29
N THR A 350 0.01 -14.81 -5.42
CA THR A 350 1.42 -15.26 -5.50
C THR A 350 1.96 -15.77 -4.16
N GLN A 351 1.42 -15.27 -3.05
CA GLN A 351 1.70 -15.78 -1.71
C GLN A 351 1.21 -17.22 -1.53
N ILE A 352 0.02 -17.60 -2.03
CA ILE A 352 -0.47 -18.99 -1.97
C ILE A 352 0.51 -19.93 -2.68
N ILE A 353 1.01 -19.54 -3.85
CA ILE A 353 2.01 -20.30 -4.62
C ILE A 353 3.32 -20.44 -3.83
N THR A 354 3.74 -19.36 -3.16
CA THR A 354 4.95 -19.34 -2.33
C THR A 354 4.84 -20.27 -1.12
N ILE A 355 3.68 -20.27 -0.45
CA ILE A 355 3.40 -21.15 0.69
C ILE A 355 3.38 -22.62 0.26
N ALA A 356 2.82 -22.92 -0.92
CA ALA A 356 2.86 -24.26 -1.52
C ALA A 356 4.28 -24.75 -1.84
N GLY A 357 5.30 -23.88 -1.72
CA GLY A 357 6.72 -24.25 -1.80
C GLY A 357 7.36 -24.01 -3.17
N PHE A 358 6.76 -23.21 -4.04
CA PHE A 358 7.38 -22.75 -5.30
C PHE A 358 7.72 -21.26 -5.20
N PRO A 359 8.91 -20.76 -5.63
CA PRO A 359 10.06 -21.45 -6.21
C PRO A 359 11.21 -21.73 -5.22
N TYR A 360 11.02 -21.50 -3.91
CA TYR A 360 12.08 -21.56 -2.88
C TYR A 360 12.44 -22.97 -2.40
N LYS A 361 12.38 -23.97 -3.28
CA LYS A 361 12.94 -25.31 -3.04
C LYS A 361 14.26 -25.44 -3.76
N GLU A 362 15.23 -26.15 -3.19
CA GLU A 362 16.55 -26.36 -3.79
C GLU A 362 16.50 -26.96 -5.20
N SER A 363 15.47 -27.77 -5.48
CA SER A 363 15.21 -28.41 -6.78
C SER A 363 14.84 -27.47 -7.93
N ILE A 364 14.47 -26.21 -7.65
CA ILE A 364 13.96 -25.25 -8.65
C ILE A 364 15.07 -24.28 -9.08
N SER A 365 15.09 -23.82 -10.34
CA SER A 365 16.17 -22.97 -10.85
C SER A 365 16.36 -21.64 -10.09
N SER A 366 17.61 -21.27 -9.86
CA SER A 366 18.01 -20.02 -9.19
C SER A 366 17.49 -18.76 -9.92
N PHE A 367 17.35 -18.82 -11.25
CA PHE A 367 16.82 -17.72 -12.06
C PHE A 367 15.34 -17.45 -11.77
N LEU A 368 14.52 -18.51 -11.64
CA LEU A 368 13.10 -18.35 -11.28
C LEU A 368 12.95 -17.78 -9.86
N ARG A 369 13.78 -18.23 -8.90
CA ARG A 369 13.83 -17.66 -7.55
C ARG A 369 14.15 -16.16 -7.56
N PHE A 370 15.11 -15.76 -8.39
CA PHE A 370 15.51 -14.36 -8.55
C PHE A 370 14.36 -13.48 -9.08
N ILE A 371 13.69 -13.89 -10.16
CA ILE A 371 12.54 -13.16 -10.71
C ILE A 371 11.39 -13.09 -9.70
N TRP A 372 11.11 -14.20 -9.02
CA TRP A 372 10.02 -14.27 -8.06
C TRP A 372 10.24 -13.38 -6.83
N SER A 373 11.51 -13.27 -6.39
CA SER A 373 11.95 -12.43 -5.27
C SER A 373 11.86 -10.93 -5.56
N PHE A 374 11.84 -10.53 -6.84
CA PHE A 374 11.70 -9.13 -7.25
C PHE A 374 10.35 -8.53 -6.85
N PHE A 375 9.31 -9.37 -6.66
CA PHE A 375 8.01 -8.94 -6.19
C PHE A 375 7.94 -9.02 -4.65
N PRO A 376 7.88 -7.88 -3.94
CA PRO A 376 8.08 -7.86 -2.49
C PRO A 376 7.11 -8.73 -1.67
N PRO A 377 5.81 -8.86 -2.01
CA PRO A 377 4.89 -9.74 -1.28
C PRO A 377 5.37 -11.20 -1.18
N ASN A 378 6.10 -11.69 -2.19
CA ASN A 378 6.63 -13.05 -2.20
C ASN A 378 7.73 -13.25 -1.16
N LEU A 379 8.55 -12.21 -0.91
CA LEU A 379 9.58 -12.23 0.12
C LEU A 379 8.98 -12.26 1.52
N LEU A 380 7.89 -11.52 1.75
CA LEU A 380 7.13 -11.59 3.00
C LEU A 380 6.53 -12.99 3.20
N ALA A 381 5.94 -13.56 2.15
CA ALA A 381 5.34 -14.88 2.21
C ALA A 381 6.33 -15.96 2.66
N ILE A 382 7.54 -16.00 2.07
CA ILE A 382 8.55 -16.99 2.45
C ILE A 382 9.11 -16.72 3.85
N ALA A 383 9.31 -15.46 4.25
CA ALA A 383 9.76 -15.12 5.59
C ALA A 383 8.77 -15.57 6.67
N VAL A 384 7.48 -15.30 6.47
CA VAL A 384 6.42 -15.74 7.39
C VAL A 384 6.35 -17.26 7.44
N LYS A 385 6.49 -17.95 6.30
CA LYS A 385 6.52 -19.41 6.27
C LYS A 385 7.65 -19.98 7.13
N ILE A 386 8.90 -19.51 6.92
CA ILE A 386 10.08 -19.95 7.69
C ILE A 386 9.88 -19.70 9.20
N LEU A 387 9.32 -18.54 9.57
CA LEU A 387 9.06 -18.18 10.97
C LEU A 387 7.92 -19.02 11.58
N SER A 388 6.91 -19.37 10.79
CA SER A 388 5.81 -20.23 11.22
C SER A 388 6.29 -21.65 11.44
N ASP A 389 7.02 -22.21 10.46
CA ASP A 389 7.57 -23.57 10.52
C ASP A 389 8.46 -23.77 11.75
N ALA A 390 9.21 -22.76 12.15
CA ALA A 390 10.04 -22.78 13.35
C ALA A 390 9.28 -22.62 14.70
N SER A 391 7.95 -22.49 14.69
CA SER A 391 7.15 -22.22 15.90
C SER A 391 5.88 -23.06 16.02
N ASN A 392 5.67 -24.02 15.11
CA ASN A 392 4.43 -24.76 14.93
C ASN A 392 4.19 -25.79 16.05
N THR A 393 5.22 -26.44 16.57
CA THR A 393 5.10 -27.46 17.62
C THR A 393 5.42 -26.89 19.00
N PRO A 394 4.90 -27.48 20.10
CA PRO A 394 5.27 -27.09 21.46
C PRO A 394 6.76 -27.27 21.79
N GLU A 395 7.46 -28.15 21.07
CA GLU A 395 8.88 -28.44 21.27
C GLU A 395 9.79 -27.45 20.50
N ASP A 396 9.23 -26.75 19.51
CA ASP A 396 9.98 -25.77 18.71
C ASP A 396 10.34 -24.52 19.55
N LEU A 397 11.60 -24.13 19.48
CA LEU A 397 12.14 -22.97 20.22
C LEU A 397 12.06 -21.63 19.46
N GLY A 398 11.60 -21.63 18.19
CA GLY A 398 11.60 -20.44 17.35
C GLY A 398 12.97 -20.03 16.81
N ILE A 399 12.99 -19.01 15.94
CA ILE A 399 14.22 -18.45 15.38
C ILE A 399 14.78 -17.38 16.31
N SER A 400 15.98 -17.63 16.83
CA SER A 400 16.76 -16.65 17.60
C SER A 400 17.48 -15.65 16.67
N TRP A 401 17.88 -14.49 17.22
CA TRP A 401 18.63 -13.49 16.46
C TRP A 401 19.91 -14.06 15.81
N LYS A 402 20.64 -14.94 16.53
CA LYS A 402 21.84 -15.62 16.00
C LYS A 402 21.51 -16.72 14.99
N GLY A 403 20.34 -17.34 15.11
CA GLY A 403 19.87 -18.42 14.23
C GLY A 403 19.35 -17.97 12.88
N ARG A 404 19.11 -16.66 12.66
CA ARG A 404 18.47 -16.13 11.43
C ARG A 404 19.22 -16.42 10.11
N SER A 405 20.52 -16.69 10.19
CA SER A 405 21.37 -16.98 9.03
C SER A 405 21.49 -18.47 8.75
N LYS A 406 20.77 -19.31 9.50
CA LYS A 406 20.73 -20.76 9.31
C LYS A 406 19.32 -21.18 8.94
N CYS A 407 19.23 -22.22 8.14
CA CYS A 407 17.97 -22.88 7.88
C CYS A 407 17.51 -23.66 9.13
N PRO A 408 16.18 -23.77 9.36
CA PRO A 408 15.64 -24.60 10.42
C PRO A 408 16.12 -26.05 10.29
N PRO A 409 16.45 -26.74 11.40
CA PRO A 409 17.05 -28.08 11.36
C PRO A 409 16.14 -29.17 10.77
N ASP A 410 14.82 -28.98 10.76
CA ASP A 410 13.84 -29.94 10.22
C ASP A 410 13.42 -29.65 8.76
N ALA A 411 14.09 -28.69 8.09
CA ALA A 411 13.79 -28.33 6.71
C ALA A 411 14.90 -28.81 5.77
N ASP A 412 14.76 -30.04 5.26
CA ASP A 412 15.72 -30.66 4.33
C ASP A 412 15.92 -29.87 3.00
N ASP A 413 15.00 -28.97 2.65
CA ASP A 413 14.98 -28.21 1.37
C ASP A 413 14.90 -26.68 1.57
N CYS A 414 15.76 -26.09 2.41
CA CYS A 414 15.74 -24.65 2.68
C CYS A 414 16.65 -23.84 1.74
N ALA A 415 16.06 -23.24 0.71
CA ALA A 415 16.78 -22.47 -0.31
C ALA A 415 17.12 -21.00 0.05
N ILE A 416 16.51 -20.43 1.10
CA ILE A 416 16.65 -19.01 1.47
C ILE A 416 16.52 -18.83 2.99
N THR A 417 17.40 -18.01 3.57
CA THR A 417 17.38 -17.70 5.01
C THR A 417 16.69 -16.35 5.29
N ILE A 418 16.36 -16.08 6.56
CA ILE A 418 15.80 -14.77 6.96
C ILE A 418 16.79 -13.63 6.68
N ASN A 419 18.10 -13.88 6.81
CA ASN A 419 19.12 -12.88 6.49
C ASN A 419 19.17 -12.54 4.99
N ASP A 420 18.91 -13.51 4.12
CA ASP A 420 18.81 -13.28 2.67
C ASP A 420 17.57 -12.45 2.35
N VAL A 421 16.44 -12.71 3.03
CA VAL A 421 15.24 -11.88 2.91
C VAL A 421 15.53 -10.42 3.28
N TYR A 422 16.23 -10.16 4.39
CA TYR A 422 16.61 -8.79 4.77
C TYR A 422 17.44 -8.11 3.69
N THR A 423 18.43 -8.82 3.18
CA THR A 423 19.32 -8.31 2.12
C THR A 423 18.51 -7.96 0.87
N TRP A 424 17.61 -8.84 0.45
CA TRP A 424 16.70 -8.59 -0.68
C TRP A 424 15.81 -7.37 -0.48
N LEU A 425 15.16 -7.25 0.68
CA LEU A 425 14.26 -6.13 0.97
C LEU A 425 14.99 -4.79 0.96
N ILE A 426 16.21 -4.74 1.51
CA ILE A 426 17.06 -3.53 1.51
C ILE A 426 17.51 -3.19 0.09
N CYS A 427 18.04 -4.16 -0.67
CA CYS A 427 18.49 -3.94 -2.04
C CYS A 427 17.35 -3.48 -2.94
N LEU A 428 16.18 -4.11 -2.84
CA LEU A 428 15.00 -3.72 -3.61
C LEU A 428 14.49 -2.33 -3.22
N PHE A 429 14.59 -1.91 -1.95
CA PHE A 429 14.19 -0.56 -1.55
C PHE A 429 15.01 0.49 -2.29
N PHE A 430 16.34 0.36 -2.28
CA PHE A 430 17.23 1.27 -3.01
C PHE A 430 17.00 1.21 -4.52
N LEU A 431 16.77 0.02 -5.07
CA LEU A 431 16.43 -0.15 -6.48
C LEU A 431 15.16 0.64 -6.84
N TRP A 432 14.06 0.44 -6.09
CA TRP A 432 12.81 1.15 -6.35
C TRP A 432 12.94 2.65 -6.15
N PHE A 433 13.72 3.08 -5.16
CA PHE A 433 13.95 4.50 -4.90
C PHE A 433 14.75 5.17 -6.02
N VAL A 434 15.83 4.53 -6.50
CA VAL A 434 16.60 5.02 -7.65
C VAL A 434 15.75 5.05 -8.91
N LEU A 435 14.95 4.01 -9.15
CA LEU A 435 14.00 3.97 -10.27
C LEU A 435 12.93 5.05 -10.15
N ALA A 436 12.43 5.36 -8.94
CA ALA A 436 11.49 6.44 -8.71
C ALA A 436 12.09 7.80 -9.10
N ILE A 437 13.32 8.09 -8.65
CA ILE A 437 14.02 9.33 -9.05
C ILE A 437 14.26 9.35 -10.57
N TYR A 438 14.68 8.24 -11.15
CA TYR A 438 14.94 8.12 -12.59
C TYR A 438 13.67 8.39 -13.41
N PHE A 439 12.57 7.69 -13.09
CA PHE A 439 11.31 7.80 -13.81
C PHE A 439 10.59 9.13 -13.58
N ASP A 440 10.70 9.75 -12.39
CA ASP A 440 10.17 11.09 -12.10
C ASP A 440 10.81 12.17 -12.98
N ASN A 441 12.04 11.96 -13.44
CA ASN A 441 12.74 12.87 -14.36
C ASN A 441 12.41 12.61 -15.86
N ILE A 442 11.90 11.43 -16.20
CA ILE A 442 11.67 10.99 -17.58
C ILE A 442 10.21 11.10 -17.98
N PHE A 443 9.30 10.66 -17.11
CA PHE A 443 7.88 10.71 -17.40
C PHE A 443 7.34 12.13 -17.22
N PRO A 444 6.46 12.58 -18.13
CA PRO A 444 5.98 13.94 -18.11
C PRO A 444 5.17 14.19 -16.82
N ASN A 445 5.67 15.08 -15.97
CA ASN A 445 4.81 15.86 -15.09
C ASN A 445 3.87 16.70 -15.98
N ALA A 446 2.70 17.08 -15.47
CA ALA A 446 1.60 17.74 -16.20
C ALA A 446 1.96 19.05 -16.97
N SER A 447 3.24 19.45 -16.98
CA SER A 447 3.78 20.68 -17.56
C SER A 447 5.04 20.47 -18.43
N GLY A 448 5.41 19.21 -18.74
CA GLY A 448 6.14 18.88 -19.97
C GLY A 448 7.67 18.81 -19.96
N VAL A 449 8.38 19.06 -18.85
CA VAL A 449 9.86 18.95 -18.88
C VAL A 449 10.28 17.46 -18.91
N ARG A 450 10.67 16.93 -20.07
CA ARG A 450 11.32 15.61 -20.18
C ARG A 450 12.84 15.77 -20.10
N LYS A 451 13.51 15.08 -19.17
CA LYS A 451 14.96 14.87 -19.28
C LYS A 451 15.23 13.66 -20.17
N SER A 452 16.33 13.69 -20.93
CA SER A 452 16.75 12.55 -21.76
C SER A 452 16.92 11.29 -20.90
N PRO A 453 16.56 10.09 -21.36
CA PRO A 453 16.79 8.84 -20.62
C PRO A 453 18.25 8.66 -20.16
N PHE A 454 19.21 9.23 -20.89
CA PHE A 454 20.64 9.19 -20.55
C PHE A 454 21.15 10.53 -19.96
N TYR A 455 20.29 11.32 -19.30
CA TYR A 455 20.67 12.63 -18.76
C TYR A 455 21.89 12.55 -17.83
N PHE A 456 22.02 11.46 -17.08
CA PHE A 456 23.13 11.21 -16.16
C PHE A 456 24.46 10.89 -16.86
N MET A 457 24.50 10.62 -18.17
CA MET A 457 25.78 10.48 -18.89
C MET A 457 26.33 11.83 -19.36
N ASN A 458 25.53 12.89 -19.33
CA ASN A 458 25.98 14.20 -19.77
C ASN A 458 26.92 14.82 -18.71
N ARG A 459 28.14 15.18 -19.12
CA ARG A 459 29.17 15.77 -18.23
C ARG A 459 28.66 17.03 -17.50
N GLY A 460 27.74 17.77 -18.14
CA GLY A 460 27.09 18.95 -17.55
C GLY A 460 26.19 18.65 -16.35
N TYR A 461 25.63 17.43 -16.23
CA TYR A 461 24.81 17.01 -15.09
C TYR A 461 25.64 16.85 -13.81
N TRP A 462 26.82 16.23 -13.90
CA TRP A 462 27.69 15.97 -12.74
C TRP A 462 28.53 17.17 -12.32
N THR A 463 28.94 18.00 -13.29
CA THR A 463 29.86 19.10 -13.03
C THR A 463 29.17 20.42 -12.69
N GLY A 464 27.85 20.53 -12.92
CA GLY A 464 27.08 21.76 -12.72
C GLY A 464 27.50 22.95 -13.60
N LYS A 465 28.53 22.77 -14.44
CA LYS A 465 29.20 23.80 -15.25
C LYS A 465 28.86 23.73 -16.75
N GLY A 466 27.94 22.84 -17.16
CA GLY A 466 27.52 22.66 -18.55
C GLY A 466 26.08 23.12 -18.86
N GLY A 467 25.51 24.01 -18.03
CA GLY A 467 24.08 24.33 -18.01
C GLY A 467 23.59 25.36 -19.03
N ASP A 468 24.20 25.47 -20.21
CA ASP A 468 23.82 26.54 -21.16
C ASP A 468 22.58 26.19 -22.01
N LYS A 469 22.13 24.93 -22.02
CA LYS A 469 20.93 24.52 -22.76
C LYS A 469 20.16 23.42 -22.02
N VAL A 470 18.98 23.76 -21.50
CA VAL A 470 17.98 22.76 -21.07
C VAL A 470 17.33 22.21 -22.32
N GLU A 471 17.90 21.13 -22.88
CA GLU A 471 17.30 20.44 -24.03
C GLU A 471 16.26 19.41 -23.55
N GLU A 472 15.04 19.46 -24.11
CA GLU A 472 14.01 18.45 -23.87
C GLU A 472 14.43 17.11 -24.49
N GLY A 473 14.53 16.07 -23.67
CA GLY A 473 14.96 14.75 -24.12
C GLY A 473 13.83 13.98 -24.82
N GLY A 474 13.97 13.71 -26.12
CA GLY A 474 13.14 12.77 -26.88
C GLY A 474 13.70 11.34 -26.83
N ILE A 475 12.83 10.34 -26.68
CA ILE A 475 13.17 8.89 -26.61
C ILE A 475 13.64 8.34 -27.97
N CYS A 476 13.54 9.10 -29.05
CA CYS A 476 14.10 8.75 -30.35
C CYS A 476 14.50 10.04 -31.05
N SER A 477 15.76 10.46 -30.90
CA SER A 477 16.35 11.58 -31.66
C SER A 477 17.49 11.05 -32.53
N CYS A 478 17.15 10.12 -33.43
CA CYS A 478 17.91 10.01 -34.67
C CYS A 478 17.20 10.96 -35.63
N THR A 479 17.88 12.03 -36.02
CA THR A 479 17.44 13.04 -37.00
C THR A 479 16.11 13.73 -36.67
N SER A 480 16.18 14.81 -35.90
CA SER A 480 15.21 15.89 -36.00
C SER A 480 15.98 17.18 -35.83
N GLU A 481 16.49 17.71 -36.94
CA GLU A 481 16.86 19.12 -37.00
C GLU A 481 15.68 19.91 -36.41
N ILE A 482 15.98 20.78 -35.44
CA ILE A 482 15.02 21.79 -34.99
C ILE A 482 14.63 22.52 -36.27
N PRO A 483 13.34 22.50 -36.70
CA PRO A 483 12.93 23.18 -37.91
C PRO A 483 13.42 24.63 -37.82
N GLN A 484 14.13 25.11 -38.84
CA GLN A 484 14.43 26.54 -38.96
C GLN A 484 13.10 27.27 -38.84
N GLN A 485 13.00 28.08 -37.79
CA GLN A 485 11.77 28.75 -37.44
C GLN A 485 11.54 29.84 -38.50
N ASP A 486 10.46 29.72 -39.28
CA ASP A 486 10.01 30.78 -40.17
C ASP A 486 9.82 32.04 -39.32
N TYR A 487 10.70 33.02 -39.52
CA TYR A 487 10.62 34.30 -38.84
C TYR A 487 9.42 35.04 -39.43
N ILE A 488 8.32 35.06 -38.67
CA ILE A 488 7.15 35.86 -39.01
C ILE A 488 7.49 37.29 -38.58
N THR A 489 7.66 38.17 -39.56
CA THR A 489 7.73 39.61 -39.30
C THR A 489 6.42 40.06 -38.66
N PRO A 490 6.44 40.73 -37.49
CA PRO A 490 5.24 41.35 -36.93
C PRO A 490 4.57 42.25 -37.98
N ASP A 491 3.24 42.14 -38.11
CA ASP A 491 2.46 43.02 -38.99
C ASP A 491 2.29 44.42 -38.39
N ASP A 492 2.39 44.54 -37.06
CA ASP A 492 2.20 45.77 -36.30
C ASP A 492 3.54 46.53 -36.12
N GLU A 493 3.53 47.84 -36.43
CA GLU A 493 4.71 48.71 -36.45
C GLU A 493 5.35 48.88 -35.05
N ASP A 494 4.53 49.04 -34.02
CA ASP A 494 4.97 49.19 -32.62
C ASP A 494 5.64 47.91 -32.08
N VAL A 495 5.12 46.73 -32.46
CA VAL A 495 5.73 45.44 -32.11
C VAL A 495 7.08 45.26 -32.82
N LEU A 496 7.18 45.72 -34.07
CA LEU A 496 8.41 45.65 -34.85
C LEU A 496 9.49 46.59 -34.30
N GLU A 497 9.11 47.80 -33.86
CA GLU A 497 9.99 48.74 -33.17
C GLU A 497 10.53 48.14 -31.87
N GLU A 498 9.65 47.61 -31.01
CA GLU A 498 10.04 46.97 -29.74
C GLU A 498 10.97 45.77 -29.99
N GLU A 499 10.68 44.93 -30.98
CA GLU A 499 11.56 43.83 -31.36
C GLU A 499 12.95 44.31 -31.81
N ASN A 500 13.02 45.40 -32.58
CA ASN A 500 14.29 45.98 -33.01
C ASN A 500 15.08 46.56 -31.82
N VAL A 501 14.41 47.18 -30.85
CA VAL A 501 15.03 47.64 -29.60
C VAL A 501 15.67 46.47 -28.86
N VAL A 502 14.93 45.39 -28.60
CA VAL A 502 15.49 44.21 -27.89
C VAL A 502 16.64 43.58 -28.66
N LYS A 503 16.56 43.52 -29.99
CA LYS A 503 17.65 42.99 -30.83
C LYS A 503 18.90 43.89 -30.81
N ASN A 504 18.74 45.21 -30.75
CA ASN A 504 19.86 46.14 -30.64
C ASN A 504 20.51 46.07 -29.26
N ASP A 505 19.71 46.03 -28.18
CA ASP A 505 20.21 45.78 -26.80
C ASP A 505 21.04 44.50 -26.73
N LEU A 506 20.60 43.44 -27.44
CA LEU A 506 21.31 42.17 -27.50
C LEU A 506 22.66 42.30 -28.22
N LYS A 507 22.74 43.08 -29.31
CA LYS A 507 23.98 43.31 -30.08
C LYS A 507 24.99 44.15 -29.27
N GLU A 508 24.49 45.10 -28.49
CA GLU A 508 25.33 45.98 -27.65
C GLU A 508 25.74 45.31 -26.33
N GLY A 509 25.12 44.18 -25.97
CA GLY A 509 25.42 43.45 -24.74
C GLY A 509 24.97 44.18 -23.48
N THR A 510 24.16 45.23 -23.63
CA THR A 510 23.66 46.08 -22.55
C THR A 510 22.33 45.53 -22.03
N VAL A 511 22.27 45.24 -20.72
CA VAL A 511 20.99 45.03 -20.03
C VAL A 511 20.62 46.37 -19.41
N HIS A 512 19.66 47.08 -20.01
CA HIS A 512 19.20 48.35 -19.47
C HIS A 512 18.77 48.19 -18.00
N PRO A 513 19.25 49.04 -17.07
CA PRO A 513 19.00 48.88 -15.64
C PRO A 513 17.52 49.03 -15.30
N ASP A 514 16.69 49.61 -16.16
CA ASP A 514 15.25 49.78 -15.96
C ASP A 514 14.40 48.60 -16.47
N VAL A 515 15.00 47.60 -17.11
CA VAL A 515 14.29 46.40 -17.59
C VAL A 515 14.25 45.34 -16.50
N ALA A 516 13.04 44.89 -16.15
CA ALA A 516 12.81 43.82 -15.18
C ALA A 516 12.86 42.44 -15.83
N VAL A 517 12.26 42.29 -17.02
CA VAL A 517 12.25 41.04 -17.78
C VAL A 517 12.50 41.35 -19.25
N GLN A 518 13.53 40.76 -19.83
CA GLN A 518 13.88 40.90 -21.24
C GLN A 518 13.68 39.55 -21.94
N VAL A 519 12.73 39.48 -22.87
CA VAL A 519 12.39 38.27 -23.62
C VAL A 519 13.09 38.32 -24.97
N ARG A 520 13.94 37.33 -25.25
CA ARG A 520 14.84 37.27 -26.41
C ARG A 520 14.45 36.12 -27.32
N GLY A 521 13.50 36.34 -28.23
CA GLY A 521 13.07 35.35 -29.23
C GLY A 521 12.50 34.08 -28.61
N LEU A 522 11.79 34.21 -27.50
CA LEU A 522 11.28 33.09 -26.71
C LEU A 522 10.35 32.23 -27.56
N SER A 523 10.69 30.95 -27.74
CA SER A 523 9.86 30.00 -28.46
C SER A 523 9.58 28.75 -27.64
N LYS A 524 8.35 28.25 -27.77
CA LYS A 524 7.92 26.97 -27.19
C LYS A 524 7.20 26.14 -28.24
N THR A 525 7.80 25.00 -28.56
CA THR A 525 7.23 23.99 -29.45
C THR A 525 7.02 22.68 -28.68
N TYR A 526 5.80 22.15 -28.68
CA TYR A 526 5.51 20.85 -28.11
C TYR A 526 5.69 19.77 -29.19
N PRO A 527 6.48 18.71 -28.94
CA PRO A 527 6.66 17.64 -29.90
C PRO A 527 5.33 16.90 -30.13
N GLY A 528 5.05 16.56 -31.39
CA GLY A 528 3.86 15.81 -31.76
C GLY A 528 3.84 14.40 -31.16
N ALA A 529 2.65 13.91 -30.80
CA ALA A 529 2.50 12.55 -30.28
C ALA A 529 2.54 11.53 -31.41
N THR A 530 3.21 10.40 -31.18
CA THR A 530 3.14 9.25 -32.09
C THR A 530 2.21 8.23 -31.43
N GLN A 531 0.98 8.13 -31.92
CA GLN A 531 0.06 7.08 -31.47
C GLN A 531 0.36 5.80 -32.26
N ILE A 532 0.85 4.79 -31.54
CA ILE A 532 1.03 3.44 -32.05
C ILE A 532 -0.23 2.66 -31.64
N SER A 533 -1.14 2.46 -32.59
CA SER A 533 -2.23 1.48 -32.47
C SER A 533 -1.89 0.25 -33.30
N CYS A 534 -2.47 -0.90 -32.93
CA CYS A 534 -2.24 -2.23 -33.51
C CYS A 534 -2.41 -2.19 -35.05
N CYS A 535 -1.32 -1.90 -35.77
CA CYS A 535 -1.17 -1.78 -37.23
C CYS A 535 -1.23 -0.37 -37.89
N LYS A 536 -1.31 0.76 -37.16
CA LYS A 536 -1.14 2.12 -37.76
C LYS A 536 -0.41 3.10 -36.82
N CYS A 537 0.68 3.70 -37.31
CA CYS A 537 1.36 4.81 -36.64
C CYS A 537 0.81 6.15 -37.16
N LYS A 538 0.10 6.91 -36.31
CA LYS A 538 -0.27 8.30 -36.61
C LYS A 538 0.68 9.24 -35.86
N LYS A 539 1.48 10.02 -36.59
CA LYS A 539 2.32 11.08 -36.04
C LYS A 539 1.56 12.40 -36.13
N THR A 540 1.26 13.03 -34.99
CA THR A 540 0.73 14.40 -34.98
C THR A 540 1.87 15.37 -35.33
N SER A 541 1.55 16.48 -36.00
CA SER A 541 2.53 17.55 -36.22
C SER A 541 2.92 18.23 -34.89
N ALA A 542 4.09 18.86 -34.85
CA ALA A 542 4.54 19.62 -33.70
C ALA A 542 3.63 20.85 -33.50
N TYR A 543 3.30 21.16 -32.25
CA TYR A 543 2.46 22.31 -31.91
C TYR A 543 3.31 23.48 -31.41
N HIS A 544 3.41 24.53 -32.21
CA HIS A 544 4.10 25.76 -31.83
C HIS A 544 3.20 26.62 -30.95
N ALA A 545 3.47 26.62 -29.64
CA ALA A 545 2.70 27.37 -28.65
C ALA A 545 3.17 28.82 -28.48
N VAL A 546 4.47 29.09 -28.68
CA VAL A 546 5.03 30.46 -28.72
C VAL A 546 6.06 30.52 -29.84
N ARG A 547 5.94 31.51 -30.73
CA ARG A 547 6.73 31.63 -31.96
C ARG A 547 7.72 32.79 -31.92
N GLY A 548 8.69 32.76 -31.01
CA GLY A 548 9.81 33.72 -31.01
C GLY A 548 9.42 35.12 -30.53
N LEU A 549 8.89 35.22 -29.30
CA LEU A 549 8.48 36.49 -28.69
C LEU A 549 9.69 37.36 -28.32
N TRP A 550 9.66 38.64 -28.69
CA TRP A 550 10.64 39.66 -28.31
C TRP A 550 9.91 40.82 -27.61
N VAL A 551 10.23 41.07 -26.34
CA VAL A 551 9.59 42.14 -25.56
C VAL A 551 10.42 42.47 -24.32
N ASN A 552 10.56 43.75 -24.00
CA ASN A 552 11.06 44.22 -22.71
C ASN A 552 9.90 44.59 -21.77
N PHE A 553 9.99 44.14 -20.52
CA PHE A 553 9.12 44.58 -19.44
C PHE A 553 9.92 45.46 -18.49
N THR A 554 9.55 46.73 -18.38
CA THR A 554 10.26 47.65 -17.48
C THR A 554 9.89 47.41 -16.01
N LYS A 555 10.73 47.90 -15.11
CA LYS A 555 10.48 47.90 -13.67
C LYS A 555 9.28 48.78 -13.33
N ASP A 556 8.63 48.45 -12.23
CA ASP A 556 7.54 49.21 -11.61
C ASP A 556 6.35 49.52 -12.55
N GLN A 557 6.13 48.70 -13.59
CA GLN A 557 4.97 48.78 -14.46
C GLN A 557 4.00 47.61 -14.25
N LEU A 558 2.70 47.87 -14.41
CA LEU A 558 1.68 46.85 -14.52
C LEU A 558 1.49 46.47 -15.99
N PHE A 559 2.01 45.31 -16.38
CA PHE A 559 1.84 44.76 -17.72
C PHE A 559 0.71 43.73 -17.77
N CYS A 560 -0.17 43.82 -18.76
CA CYS A 560 -1.28 42.89 -18.98
C CYS A 560 -1.11 42.16 -20.31
N LEU A 561 -0.81 40.86 -20.26
CA LEU A 561 -0.75 40.02 -21.46
C LEU A 561 -2.17 39.56 -21.85
N LEU A 562 -2.74 40.19 -22.88
CA LEU A 562 -4.09 39.93 -23.37
C LEU A 562 -4.05 39.23 -24.74
N GLY A 563 -5.07 38.42 -25.04
CA GLY A 563 -5.18 37.72 -26.32
C GLY A 563 -6.17 36.55 -26.27
N PRO A 564 -6.56 35.98 -27.42
CA PRO A 564 -7.54 34.88 -27.47
C PRO A 564 -7.01 33.60 -26.81
N ASN A 565 -7.92 32.67 -26.51
CA ASN A 565 -7.54 31.35 -25.99
C ASN A 565 -6.68 30.61 -27.02
N GLY A 566 -5.58 30.01 -26.56
CA GLY A 566 -4.61 29.36 -27.45
C GLY A 566 -3.51 30.26 -28.02
N ALA A 567 -3.52 31.57 -27.75
CA ALA A 567 -2.45 32.50 -28.20
C ALA A 567 -1.08 32.30 -27.53
N GLY A 568 -0.93 31.33 -26.63
CA GLY A 568 0.35 31.05 -25.95
C GLY A 568 0.60 31.80 -24.63
N LYS A 569 -0.33 32.64 -24.15
CA LYS A 569 -0.18 33.46 -22.92
C LYS A 569 0.31 32.67 -21.69
N THR A 570 -0.44 31.63 -21.31
CA THR A 570 -0.10 30.76 -20.18
C THR A 570 1.22 30.02 -20.44
N THR A 571 1.49 29.64 -21.70
CA THR A 571 2.76 29.01 -22.07
C THR A 571 3.95 29.94 -21.86
N THR A 572 3.82 31.22 -22.25
CA THR A 572 4.83 32.25 -22.00
C THR A 572 5.07 32.43 -20.51
N MET A 573 4.00 32.53 -19.70
CA MET A 573 4.14 32.62 -18.23
C MET A 573 4.81 31.37 -17.63
N ASN A 574 4.47 30.18 -18.10
CA ASN A 574 5.09 28.92 -17.64
C ASN A 574 6.58 28.84 -18.01
N CYS A 575 6.96 29.40 -19.16
CA CYS A 575 8.37 29.52 -19.57
C CYS A 575 9.14 30.49 -18.67
N LEU A 576 8.57 31.67 -18.38
CA LEU A 576 9.19 32.68 -17.51
C LEU A 576 9.35 32.22 -16.05
N THR A 577 8.40 31.42 -15.56
CA THR A 577 8.40 30.87 -14.20
C THR A 577 9.20 29.57 -14.05
N GLY A 578 9.70 29.03 -15.17
CA GLY A 578 10.46 27.77 -15.20
C GLY A 578 9.64 26.52 -14.88
N ILE A 579 8.31 26.57 -15.07
CA ILE A 579 7.43 25.39 -15.04
C ILE A 579 7.65 24.53 -16.29
N THR A 580 7.82 25.20 -17.43
CA THR A 580 8.02 24.58 -18.75
C THR A 580 9.33 25.10 -19.32
N PRO A 581 10.19 24.25 -19.89
CA PRO A 581 11.47 24.69 -20.41
C PRO A 581 11.25 25.35 -21.78
N VAL A 582 12.06 26.34 -22.10
CA VAL A 582 12.04 27.02 -23.41
C VAL A 582 12.63 26.10 -24.49
N THR A 583 12.06 26.08 -25.70
CA THR A 583 12.64 25.30 -26.82
C THR A 583 13.61 26.13 -27.65
N GLY A 584 13.42 27.44 -27.70
CA GLY A 584 14.29 28.39 -28.39
C GLY A 584 14.19 29.78 -27.78
N GLY A 585 15.15 30.65 -28.15
CA GLY A 585 15.33 31.94 -27.49
C GLY A 585 15.78 31.84 -26.03
N ASP A 586 15.71 32.94 -25.29
CA ASP A 586 15.95 33.02 -23.85
C ASP A 586 15.07 34.13 -23.23
N ALA A 587 14.97 34.18 -21.90
CA ALA A 587 14.41 35.32 -21.17
C ALA A 587 15.29 35.62 -19.95
N LEU A 588 15.62 36.89 -19.75
CA LEU A 588 16.37 37.37 -18.60
C LEU A 588 15.43 38.05 -17.62
N VAL A 589 15.33 37.55 -16.38
CA VAL A 589 14.57 38.17 -15.30
C VAL A 589 15.57 38.77 -14.30
N TYR A 590 15.62 40.10 -14.20
CA TYR A 590 16.63 40.83 -13.42
C TYR A 590 18.07 40.35 -13.71
N GLY A 591 18.38 40.10 -14.98
CA GLY A 591 19.69 39.60 -15.44
C GLY A 591 19.90 38.09 -15.29
N HIS A 592 18.98 37.36 -14.66
CA HIS A 592 19.05 35.90 -14.57
C HIS A 592 18.37 35.24 -15.76
N SER A 593 19.08 34.37 -16.48
CA SER A 593 18.54 33.60 -17.59
C SER A 593 17.59 32.49 -17.12
N VAL A 594 16.45 32.35 -17.79
CA VAL A 594 15.50 31.25 -17.55
C VAL A 594 16.03 29.89 -18.04
N ARG A 595 16.99 29.89 -18.97
CA ARG A 595 17.65 28.67 -19.45
C ARG A 595 18.68 28.13 -18.46
N SER A 596 19.38 29.03 -17.76
CA SER A 596 20.40 28.63 -16.80
C SER A 596 19.75 28.08 -15.53
N THR A 597 20.21 26.93 -15.02
CA THR A 597 19.72 26.38 -13.74
C THR A 597 20.04 27.30 -12.57
N ILE A 598 21.23 27.92 -12.58
CA ILE A 598 21.65 28.91 -11.57
C ILE A 598 20.80 30.16 -11.69
N GLY A 599 20.57 30.63 -12.92
CA GLY A 599 19.67 31.74 -13.21
C GLY A 599 18.28 31.49 -12.65
N MET A 600 17.64 30.37 -13.01
CA MET A 600 16.31 30.00 -12.54
C MET A 600 16.19 29.91 -11.01
N SER A 601 17.22 29.42 -10.31
CA SER A 601 17.25 29.43 -8.86
C SER A 601 17.21 30.86 -8.29
N GLY A 602 17.92 31.80 -8.91
CA GLY A 602 17.85 33.23 -8.58
C GLY A 602 16.47 33.84 -8.88
N ILE A 603 15.88 33.49 -10.04
CA ILE A 603 14.55 33.96 -10.44
C ILE A 603 13.49 33.55 -9.42
N ARG A 604 13.49 32.29 -8.98
CA ARG A 604 12.50 31.75 -8.03
C ARG A 604 12.53 32.45 -6.66
N GLN A 605 13.68 33.01 -6.26
CA GLN A 605 13.79 33.77 -5.01
C GLN A 605 13.17 35.17 -5.11
N ILE A 606 13.21 35.79 -6.30
CA ILE A 606 12.76 37.17 -6.50
C ILE A 606 11.33 37.27 -7.06
N ILE A 607 10.77 36.17 -7.56
CA ILE A 607 9.45 36.14 -8.19
C ILE A 607 8.35 35.69 -7.22
N GLY A 608 7.13 36.16 -7.45
CA GLY A 608 5.89 35.63 -6.89
C GLY A 608 5.02 35.10 -8.00
N VAL A 609 4.51 33.86 -7.89
CA VAL A 609 3.70 33.23 -8.94
C VAL A 609 2.36 32.81 -8.38
N CYS A 610 1.28 33.26 -9.02
CA CYS A 610 -0.07 32.76 -8.79
C CYS A 610 -0.54 32.04 -10.06
N PRO A 611 -0.49 30.70 -10.11
CA PRO A 611 -0.93 29.94 -11.28
C PRO A 611 -2.45 30.01 -11.46
N GLN A 612 -2.96 29.51 -12.60
CA GLN A 612 -4.40 29.48 -12.86
C GLN A 612 -5.19 28.64 -11.83
N PHE A 613 -4.60 27.54 -11.36
CA PHE A 613 -5.22 26.65 -10.36
C PHE A 613 -4.84 27.04 -8.93
N ASP A 614 -5.69 26.70 -7.96
CA ASP A 614 -5.41 26.96 -6.54
C ASP A 614 -4.41 25.96 -5.97
N ILE A 615 -3.36 26.47 -5.33
CA ILE A 615 -2.23 25.70 -4.79
C ILE A 615 -2.40 25.40 -3.30
N LEU A 616 -3.54 24.79 -2.94
CA LEU A 616 -3.98 24.64 -1.55
C LEU A 616 -4.17 23.18 -1.15
N TRP A 617 -3.72 22.84 0.07
CA TRP A 617 -4.12 21.62 0.76
C TRP A 617 -5.44 21.87 1.49
N ASP A 618 -6.49 21.15 1.13
CA ASP A 618 -7.82 21.25 1.74
C ASP A 618 -7.81 21.13 3.28
N ALA A 619 -6.87 20.34 3.83
CA ALA A 619 -6.77 20.10 5.26
C ALA A 619 -6.07 21.21 6.06
N LEU A 620 -5.33 22.12 5.41
CA LEU A 620 -4.58 23.20 6.07
C LEU A 620 -5.40 24.51 6.15
N SER A 621 -5.15 25.34 7.16
CA SER A 621 -5.77 26.67 7.30
C SER A 621 -5.06 27.73 6.44
N GLY A 622 -5.70 28.89 6.21
CA GLY A 622 -5.05 30.00 5.50
C GLY A 622 -3.74 30.46 6.14
N GLU A 623 -3.71 30.56 7.47
CA GLU A 623 -2.51 30.90 8.24
C GLU A 623 -1.39 29.87 8.05
N GLU A 624 -1.72 28.58 8.05
CA GLU A 624 -0.74 27.50 7.89
C GLU A 624 -0.16 27.45 6.48
N HIS A 625 -0.95 27.74 5.45
CA HIS A 625 -0.42 27.85 4.08
C HIS A 625 0.60 28.98 3.98
N LEU A 626 0.32 30.15 4.55
CA LEU A 626 1.24 31.29 4.50
C LEU A 626 2.51 31.02 5.31
N HIS A 627 2.41 30.38 6.47
CA HIS A 627 3.59 29.94 7.22
C HIS A 627 4.44 28.95 6.43
N LEU A 628 3.81 27.99 5.75
CA LEU A 628 4.51 27.00 4.93
C LEU A 628 5.23 27.66 3.74
N PHE A 629 4.52 28.43 2.92
CA PHE A 629 5.11 29.08 1.74
C PHE A 629 6.11 30.18 2.11
N ALA A 630 5.92 30.88 3.22
CA ALA A 630 6.92 31.83 3.72
C ALA A 630 8.21 31.13 4.16
N SER A 631 8.09 29.94 4.77
CA SER A 631 9.25 29.11 5.11
C SER A 631 9.96 28.58 3.87
N ILE A 632 9.20 28.16 2.85
CA ILE A 632 9.75 27.67 1.57
C ILE A 632 10.53 28.76 0.85
N LYS A 633 9.97 29.98 0.81
CA LYS A 633 10.60 31.16 0.20
C LYS A 633 11.84 31.64 0.96
N GLY A 634 12.04 31.19 2.21
CA GLY A 634 13.21 31.51 3.01
C GLY A 634 13.08 32.79 3.84
N LEU A 635 11.85 33.19 4.23
CA LEU A 635 11.71 34.29 5.17
C LEU A 635 12.32 33.91 6.54
N PRO A 636 12.97 34.85 7.25
CA PRO A 636 13.47 34.61 8.60
C PRO A 636 12.36 34.09 9.52
N PRO A 637 12.56 33.00 10.30
CA PRO A 637 11.52 32.40 11.13
C PRO A 637 10.79 33.38 12.06
N ALA A 638 11.50 34.40 12.55
CA ALA A 638 10.95 35.45 13.40
C ALA A 638 9.93 36.36 12.68
N SER A 639 10.07 36.59 11.37
CA SER A 639 9.18 37.48 10.62
C SER A 639 7.99 36.76 9.97
N ILE A 640 8.02 35.43 9.88
CA ILE A 640 6.98 34.64 9.20
C ILE A 640 5.58 34.94 9.74
N LYS A 641 5.44 35.01 11.06
CA LYS A 641 4.13 35.23 11.71
C LYS A 641 3.57 36.61 11.39
N SER A 642 4.39 37.66 11.48
CA SER A 642 3.95 39.03 11.19
C SER A 642 3.62 39.20 9.71
N VAL A 643 4.45 38.65 8.81
CA VAL A 643 4.22 38.71 7.36
C VAL A 643 2.96 37.95 6.96
N ALA A 644 2.71 36.77 7.53
CA ALA A 644 1.50 36.02 7.24
C ALA A 644 0.22 36.76 7.67
N GLN A 645 0.25 37.42 8.83
CA GLN A 645 -0.88 38.25 9.31
C GLN A 645 -1.12 39.47 8.40
N GLU A 646 -0.04 40.16 8.00
CA GLU A 646 -0.13 41.28 7.05
C GLU A 646 -0.71 40.82 5.70
N SER A 647 -0.23 39.70 5.16
CA SER A 647 -0.72 39.13 3.91
C SER A 647 -2.21 38.76 3.98
N LEU A 648 -2.67 38.17 5.09
CA LEU A 648 -4.09 37.85 5.31
C LEU A 648 -4.96 39.11 5.38
N ALA A 649 -4.47 40.17 6.03
CA ALA A 649 -5.16 41.45 6.11
C ALA A 649 -5.32 42.09 4.72
N LYS A 650 -4.25 42.09 3.91
CA LYS A 650 -4.25 42.62 2.53
C LYS A 650 -5.29 41.94 1.63
N VAL A 651 -5.52 40.64 1.80
CA VAL A 651 -6.53 39.91 1.03
C VAL A 651 -7.88 39.75 1.74
N LYS A 652 -8.08 40.42 2.88
CA LYS A 652 -9.32 40.36 3.68
C LYS A 652 -9.73 38.92 4.06
N LEU A 653 -8.77 38.15 4.58
CA LEU A 653 -8.98 36.78 5.07
C LEU A 653 -8.63 36.62 6.57
N THR A 654 -8.39 37.71 7.29
CA THR A 654 -8.00 37.70 8.72
C THR A 654 -8.98 36.93 9.60
N GLU A 655 -10.30 37.15 9.42
CA GLU A 655 -11.34 36.48 10.22
C GLU A 655 -11.42 34.96 9.93
N SER A 656 -11.08 34.56 8.71
CA SER A 656 -11.08 33.15 8.29
C SER A 656 -9.69 32.49 8.39
N ALA A 657 -8.67 33.18 8.93
CA ALA A 657 -7.27 32.74 8.90
C ALA A 657 -7.05 31.30 9.42
N ARG A 658 -7.78 30.93 10.48
CA ARG A 658 -7.69 29.61 11.13
C ARG A 658 -8.66 28.57 10.57
N VAL A 659 -9.53 28.96 9.64
CA VAL A 659 -10.48 28.07 8.98
C VAL A 659 -9.74 27.28 7.89
N ARG A 660 -10.09 26.00 7.73
CA ARG A 660 -9.49 25.12 6.72
C ARG A 660 -9.87 25.58 5.31
N SER A 661 -8.92 25.51 4.39
CA SER A 661 -9.11 25.89 2.98
C SER A 661 -10.21 25.08 2.28
N ARG A 662 -10.51 23.85 2.75
CA ARG A 662 -11.66 23.07 2.24
C ARG A 662 -12.97 23.85 2.31
N SER A 663 -13.19 24.61 3.39
CA SER A 663 -14.40 25.39 3.63
C SER A 663 -14.40 26.76 2.94
N TYR A 664 -13.30 27.16 2.30
CA TYR A 664 -13.22 28.42 1.59
C TYR A 664 -14.02 28.36 0.29
N SER A 665 -14.75 29.44 -0.01
CA SER A 665 -15.33 29.66 -1.34
C SER A 665 -14.23 29.78 -2.40
N GLY A 666 -14.55 29.55 -3.67
CA GLY A 666 -13.57 29.69 -4.77
C GLY A 666 -12.85 31.05 -4.77
N GLY A 667 -13.57 32.14 -4.50
CA GLY A 667 -12.96 33.47 -4.37
C GLY A 667 -12.07 33.64 -3.12
N MET A 668 -12.33 32.93 -2.02
CA MET A 668 -11.44 32.92 -0.85
C MET A 668 -10.17 32.11 -1.13
N ARG A 669 -10.29 30.97 -1.82
CA ARG A 669 -9.14 30.15 -2.26
C ARG A 669 -8.24 30.95 -3.19
N ARG A 670 -8.81 31.62 -4.18
CA ARG A 670 -8.07 32.50 -5.10
C ARG A 670 -7.34 33.63 -4.38
N ARG A 671 -8.01 34.29 -3.43
CA ARG A 671 -7.38 35.34 -2.59
C ARG A 671 -6.22 34.81 -1.77
N LEU A 672 -6.31 33.59 -1.24
CA LEU A 672 -5.21 32.95 -0.53
C LEU A 672 -4.04 32.62 -1.48
N SER A 673 -4.32 32.10 -2.69
CA SER A 673 -3.31 31.87 -3.73
C SER A 673 -2.56 33.16 -4.10
N VAL A 674 -3.28 34.29 -4.23
CA VAL A 674 -2.67 35.61 -4.44
C VAL A 674 -1.83 36.05 -3.23
N ALA A 675 -2.31 35.85 -2.00
CA ALA A 675 -1.53 36.16 -0.80
C ALA A 675 -0.20 35.37 -0.76
N ILE A 676 -0.22 34.09 -1.15
CA ILE A 676 0.98 33.25 -1.26
C ILE A 676 1.97 33.84 -2.27
N ALA A 677 1.50 34.28 -3.44
CA ALA A 677 2.35 34.89 -4.47
C ALA A 677 3.01 36.19 -3.99
N LEU A 678 2.34 36.97 -3.13
CA LEU A 678 2.83 38.25 -2.60
C LEU A 678 3.75 38.12 -1.37
N LEU A 679 3.96 36.90 -0.85
CA LEU A 679 4.81 36.68 0.33
C LEU A 679 6.26 37.14 0.08
N GLY A 680 6.89 37.75 1.07
CA GLY A 680 8.31 38.13 1.01
C GLY A 680 8.64 39.27 0.06
N ASP A 681 7.66 40.08 -0.33
CA ASP A 681 7.82 41.28 -1.17
C ASP A 681 8.60 41.03 -2.49
N PRO A 682 8.10 40.14 -3.36
CA PRO A 682 8.77 39.79 -4.62
C PRO A 682 9.03 41.01 -5.50
N LYS A 683 10.13 40.96 -6.28
CA LYS A 683 10.49 42.00 -7.27
C LYS A 683 9.65 41.91 -8.56
N LEU A 684 9.11 40.74 -8.84
CA LEU A 684 8.23 40.47 -9.99
C LEU A 684 7.09 39.57 -9.53
N VAL A 685 5.85 39.92 -9.88
CA VAL A 685 4.68 39.09 -9.59
C VAL A 685 4.02 38.70 -10.90
N ILE A 686 3.91 37.39 -11.15
CA ILE A 686 3.19 36.84 -12.29
C ILE A 686 1.88 36.25 -11.79
N LEU A 687 0.76 36.77 -12.32
CA LEU A 687 -0.58 36.33 -11.98
C LEU A 687 -1.27 35.79 -13.23
N ASP A 688 -1.50 34.48 -13.27
CA ASP A 688 -2.22 33.83 -14.37
C ASP A 688 -3.71 33.73 -14.00
N GLU A 689 -4.56 34.51 -14.67
CA GLU A 689 -5.99 34.64 -14.40
C GLU A 689 -6.34 34.95 -12.91
N PRO A 690 -5.86 36.06 -12.33
CA PRO A 690 -6.14 36.37 -10.92
C PRO A 690 -7.62 36.64 -10.60
N THR A 691 -8.43 37.05 -11.57
CA THR A 691 -9.80 37.56 -11.33
C THR A 691 -10.92 36.52 -11.44
N THR A 692 -10.60 35.24 -11.72
CA THR A 692 -11.60 34.17 -11.77
C THR A 692 -12.24 33.97 -10.38
N GLY A 693 -13.57 34.11 -10.31
CA GLY A 693 -14.36 33.77 -9.13
C GLY A 693 -14.76 34.91 -8.16
N ASN A 694 -14.08 36.07 -8.11
CA ASN A 694 -14.59 37.32 -7.50
C ASN A 694 -13.68 38.54 -7.77
N GLY A 695 -13.89 39.23 -8.91
CA GLY A 695 -12.92 40.21 -9.44
C GLY A 695 -12.71 41.49 -8.61
N SER A 696 -13.66 41.95 -7.80
CA SER A 696 -13.59 43.28 -7.16
C SER A 696 -12.56 43.39 -6.04
N ASN A 697 -12.49 42.40 -5.15
CA ASN A 697 -11.55 42.41 -4.02
C ASN A 697 -10.13 42.05 -4.44
N ILE A 698 -9.97 41.15 -5.43
CA ILE A 698 -8.64 40.78 -5.95
C ILE A 698 -8.03 41.95 -6.71
N LYS A 699 -8.82 42.65 -7.55
CA LYS A 699 -8.39 43.90 -8.19
C LYS A 699 -7.93 44.92 -7.15
N LYS A 700 -8.71 45.15 -6.09
CA LYS A 700 -8.34 46.09 -5.01
C LYS A 700 -7.05 45.67 -4.28
N ALA A 701 -6.84 44.38 -4.02
CA ALA A 701 -5.63 43.90 -3.38
C ALA A 701 -4.39 44.04 -4.28
N CYS A 702 -4.49 43.66 -5.56
CA CYS A 702 -3.38 43.80 -6.51
C CYS A 702 -3.05 45.27 -6.81
N VAL A 703 -4.08 46.11 -7.01
CA VAL A 703 -3.90 47.55 -7.22
C VAL A 703 -3.34 48.20 -5.95
N GLY A 704 -3.86 47.84 -4.77
CA GLY A 704 -3.36 48.32 -3.48
C GLY A 704 -1.88 47.98 -3.25
N TYR A 705 -1.48 46.74 -3.56
CA TYR A 705 -0.07 46.32 -3.49
C TYR A 705 0.81 47.11 -4.47
N TYR A 706 0.34 47.34 -5.70
CA TYR A 706 1.05 48.15 -6.69
C TYR A 706 1.20 49.62 -6.24
N THR A 707 0.13 50.24 -5.72
CA THR A 707 0.17 51.62 -5.22
C THR A 707 1.09 51.77 -4.02
N GLU A 708 1.02 50.87 -3.03
CA GLU A 708 1.93 50.86 -1.87
C GLU A 708 3.40 50.76 -2.32
N ARG A 709 3.68 49.92 -3.32
CA ARG A 709 5.04 49.74 -3.84
C ARG A 709 5.54 50.98 -4.58
N LYS A 710 4.68 51.60 -5.40
CA LYS A 710 4.99 52.84 -6.10
C LYS A 710 5.29 53.98 -5.12
N GLU A 711 4.51 54.10 -4.05
CA GLU A 711 4.74 55.09 -2.98
C GLU A 711 6.09 54.86 -2.26
N ARG A 712 6.45 53.60 -1.97
CA ARG A 712 7.77 53.26 -1.40
C ARG A 712 8.92 53.58 -2.35
N SER A 713 8.77 53.28 -3.65
CA SER A 713 9.78 53.58 -4.68
C SER A 713 9.99 55.10 -4.82
N CYS A 714 8.90 55.87 -4.86
CA CYS A 714 8.95 57.34 -4.88
C CYS A 714 9.61 57.95 -3.63
N ASN A 715 9.34 57.42 -2.43
CA ASN A 715 9.95 57.89 -1.19
C ASN A 715 11.45 57.56 -1.10
N CYS A 716 11.90 56.43 -1.64
CA CYS A 716 13.33 56.11 -1.74
C CYS A 716 14.05 57.04 -2.72
N SER A 717 13.45 57.32 -3.89
CA SER A 717 14.02 58.22 -4.91
C SER A 717 14.17 59.66 -4.42
N ASN A 718 13.18 60.17 -3.66
CA ASN A 718 13.24 61.52 -3.06
C ASN A 718 14.31 61.64 -1.96
N ASN A 719 14.55 60.58 -1.18
CA ASN A 719 15.62 60.59 -0.18
C ASN A 719 17.04 60.51 -0.79
N SER A 720 17.20 59.89 -1.97
CA SER A 720 18.47 59.91 -2.70
C SER A 720 18.77 61.25 -3.42
N PHE A 721 17.74 62.06 -3.73
CA PHE A 721 17.93 63.38 -4.34
C PHE A 721 18.32 64.48 -3.33
N ASN A 722 17.92 64.37 -2.06
CA ASN A 722 18.29 65.34 -1.01
C ASN A 722 19.73 65.20 -0.48
N GLY A 723 20.51 64.21 -0.94
CA GLY A 723 21.90 63.98 -0.54
C GLY A 723 22.98 64.67 -1.39
N ARG A 724 22.63 65.35 -2.50
CA ARG A 724 23.57 66.06 -3.38
C ARG A 724 23.23 67.54 -3.50
N SER A 725 23.29 68.27 -2.39
CA SER A 725 23.28 69.74 -2.38
C SER A 725 23.89 70.23 -1.06
N ARG A 726 25.23 70.40 -1.07
CA ARG A 726 26.03 71.30 -0.22
C ARG A 726 27.49 70.84 -0.25
N HIS A 727 28.28 71.42 -1.15
CA HIS A 727 29.63 71.90 -0.87
C HIS A 727 30.16 72.66 -2.10
N SER A 728 30.01 73.98 -2.05
CA SER A 728 30.82 74.96 -2.77
C SER A 728 30.83 76.24 -1.92
N LYS A 729 31.88 76.34 -1.10
CA LYS A 729 32.57 77.56 -0.68
C LYS A 729 33.99 77.16 -0.36
#